data_AF-A0A3R9DT96-F1
#
_entry.id   AF-A0A3R9DT96-F1
#
_cell.length_a   1.000
_cell.length_b   1.000
_cell.length_c   1.000
_cell.angle_alpha   90.00
_cell.angle_beta   90.00
_cell.angle_gamma   90.00
#
_symmetry.space_group_name_H-M   'P 1'
#
loop_
_entity.id
_entity.type
_entity.pdbx_description
1 polymer ?
#
loop_
_entity_poly.entity_id
_entity_poly.type
_entity_poly.pdbx_seq_one_letter_code
_entity_poly.pdbx_strand_id
1 'polypeptide(L)'
;MKRDDTGAALPLVLILVTVVAVVLGALLSFADTSVRATVNLRDQASAAYTADGALQAGINGIRNSTFTGASGQHCFGGSDTLDLPNFGGGGSAAVTCSADPAKVLIQCPSLSACNRPGNAILTLGTGGEDGLTIQQPTGSAFRVHGVVYSNSNINVVNGSLDTNTAVYARGACAGTIRSTPAASCGYGGSALGADPGYAPALTSVPAHRAVPGCTGPVVTFEPGFYDDAVGLSALMTNSSPCKDSIWWFKPGAYYFDFRNSSAARPPGLPAGDDVWTVNSGRLVAGTPVDRAGRVIAAPSAADTAIPGACDNPIEDASAVGVQFVFGGDSRLAVKAAEAEICGSYSGTKPPVALYGLTSGAEAPVTATLTPSGTPSGTFTSAPAGSLSTVDGNLATWTNNGNGNQSATVTATGYAPPAAIPAGSLLTSAKIRVVHGNDNGSSQDALSVQLGADKFGVPSYSDKVLHTDLVDVTGALSQQVYDGGFTGAQLAYTAAVKHKGTEQVDALQLELTYTPPALRAQSGCTQLMYVTSAACALVTSVNTSGNRFYVQGTTYAPKAVLDITLNNAIEPIFRFGVIARSLQVKLTGSVSFTGPVIEVPDDSPGFVFGVYLAAYVCPGASTCTPAGTPAARARVAYVDGDPAHPVAGARQVSVLSWSGNR
;
A
#
# COMPACT_ATOMS: atom_id res chain seq x y z
N MET A 1 60.96 98.39 -33.36
CA MET A 1 61.15 97.40 -32.27
C MET A 1 60.65 96.05 -32.77
N LYS A 2 61.54 95.22 -33.35
CA LYS A 2 61.25 93.82 -33.69
C LYS A 2 61.61 93.00 -32.46
N ARG A 3 60.66 92.22 -31.92
CA ARG A 3 60.91 91.23 -30.85
C ARG A 3 61.27 89.92 -31.55
N ASP A 4 62.48 89.43 -31.29
CA ASP A 4 62.96 88.11 -31.73
C ASP A 4 62.48 87.04 -30.75
N ASP A 5 61.75 86.04 -31.25
CA ASP A 5 61.27 84.87 -30.48
C ASP A 5 62.29 83.71 -30.43
N THR A 6 63.57 83.99 -30.74
CA THR A 6 64.64 82.99 -30.92
C THR A 6 65.05 82.26 -29.63
N GLY A 7 64.55 82.69 -28.45
CA GLY A 7 64.84 82.08 -27.14
C GLY A 7 63.76 81.14 -26.57
N ALA A 8 62.54 81.12 -27.14
CA ALA A 8 61.40 80.38 -26.56
C ALA A 8 61.19 78.97 -27.15
N ALA A 9 61.82 78.64 -28.29
CA ALA A 9 61.62 77.35 -28.96
C ALA A 9 62.26 76.16 -28.21
N LEU A 10 63.43 76.36 -27.58
CA LEU A 10 64.17 75.30 -26.90
C LEU A 10 63.42 74.72 -25.67
N PRO A 11 62.87 75.53 -24.73
CA PRO A 11 62.12 74.99 -23.60
C PRO A 11 60.80 74.32 -24.00
N LEU A 12 60.12 74.82 -25.05
CA LEU A 12 58.89 74.21 -25.57
C LEU A 12 59.15 72.82 -26.17
N VAL A 13 60.25 72.65 -26.92
CA VAL A 13 60.67 71.35 -27.44
C VAL A 13 61.09 70.40 -26.31
N LEU A 14 61.81 70.88 -25.30
CA LEU A 14 62.19 70.08 -24.13
C LEU A 14 60.98 69.60 -23.32
N ILE A 15 59.96 70.45 -23.16
CA ILE A 15 58.69 70.09 -22.52
C ILE A 15 57.94 69.07 -23.37
N LEU A 16 57.85 69.26 -24.69
CA LEU A 16 57.21 68.31 -25.59
C LEU A 16 57.89 66.94 -25.52
N VAL A 17 59.23 66.90 -25.60
CA VAL A 17 60.00 65.65 -25.56
C VAL A 17 59.86 64.96 -24.20
N THR A 18 59.86 65.69 -23.08
CA THR A 18 59.66 65.10 -21.75
C THR A 18 58.23 64.58 -21.56
N VAL A 19 57.20 65.31 -22.01
CA VAL A 19 55.81 64.83 -21.96
C VAL A 19 55.64 63.58 -22.82
N VAL A 20 56.17 63.57 -24.05
CA VAL A 20 56.11 62.40 -24.94
C VAL A 20 56.87 61.21 -24.32
N ALA A 21 58.04 61.43 -23.72
CA ALA A 21 58.80 60.37 -23.07
C ALA A 21 58.06 59.77 -21.85
N VAL A 22 57.42 60.61 -21.03
CA VAL A 22 56.62 60.16 -19.87
C VAL A 22 55.39 59.38 -20.33
N VAL A 23 54.67 59.86 -21.35
CA VAL A 23 53.49 59.17 -21.91
C VAL A 23 53.87 57.84 -22.54
N LEU A 24 54.98 57.78 -23.31
CA LEU A 24 55.46 56.52 -23.90
C LEU A 24 55.93 55.53 -22.83
N GLY A 25 56.60 55.98 -21.77
CA GLY A 25 56.99 55.12 -20.65
C GLY A 25 55.80 54.52 -19.89
N ALA A 26 54.76 55.32 -19.68
CA ALA A 26 53.50 54.85 -19.07
C ALA A 26 52.77 53.85 -19.97
N LEU A 27 52.69 54.10 -21.29
CA LEU A 27 52.09 53.19 -22.26
C LEU A 27 52.85 51.87 -22.35
N LEU A 28 54.19 51.89 -22.33
CA LEU A 28 54.99 50.67 -22.33
C LEU A 28 54.74 49.81 -21.09
N SER A 29 54.62 50.45 -19.92
CA SER A 29 54.39 49.76 -18.65
C SER A 29 52.98 49.15 -18.58
N PHE A 30 51.98 49.85 -19.14
CA PHE A 30 50.62 49.33 -19.28
C PHE A 30 50.54 48.17 -20.28
N ALA A 31 51.29 48.25 -21.39
CA ALA A 31 51.37 47.18 -22.39
C ALA A 31 52.06 45.91 -21.80
N ASP A 32 53.17 46.04 -21.08
CA ASP A 32 53.84 44.90 -20.42
C ASP A 32 52.92 44.23 -19.38
N THR A 33 52.24 45.04 -18.56
CA THR A 33 51.28 44.53 -17.57
C THR A 33 50.11 43.81 -18.25
N SER A 34 49.57 44.36 -19.33
CA SER A 34 48.47 43.76 -20.09
C SER A 34 48.86 42.44 -20.75
N VAL A 35 50.08 42.35 -21.31
CA VAL A 35 50.60 41.11 -21.91
C VAL A 35 50.83 40.04 -20.84
N ARG A 36 51.44 40.39 -19.69
CA ARG A 36 51.62 39.45 -18.57
C ARG A 36 50.29 38.97 -18.00
N ALA A 37 49.33 39.87 -17.82
CA ALA A 37 47.98 39.52 -17.37
C ALA A 37 47.29 38.57 -18.36
N THR A 38 47.42 38.83 -19.67
CA THR A 38 46.84 37.97 -20.72
C THR A 38 47.46 36.57 -20.71
N VAL A 39 48.78 36.46 -20.56
CA VAL A 39 49.46 35.15 -20.46
C VAL A 39 49.01 34.39 -19.21
N ASN A 40 48.95 35.06 -18.06
CA ASN A 40 48.50 34.44 -16.81
C ASN A 40 47.03 33.98 -16.87
N LEU A 41 46.14 34.79 -17.45
CA LEU A 41 44.72 34.41 -17.63
C LEU A 41 44.57 33.25 -18.61
N ARG A 42 45.39 33.21 -19.67
CA ARG A 42 45.40 32.09 -20.61
C ARG A 42 45.85 30.80 -19.94
N ASP A 43 46.88 30.86 -19.10
CA ASP A 43 47.40 29.69 -18.39
C ASP A 43 46.42 29.21 -17.30
N GLN A 44 45.73 30.14 -16.62
CA GLN A 44 44.63 29.81 -15.71
C GLN A 44 43.45 29.16 -16.42
N ALA A 45 43.01 29.71 -17.56
CA ALA A 45 41.95 29.12 -18.37
C ALA A 45 42.33 27.71 -18.87
N SER A 46 43.57 27.55 -19.33
CA SER A 46 44.11 26.25 -19.75
C SER A 46 44.08 25.23 -18.60
N ALA A 47 44.50 25.63 -17.40
CA ALA A 47 44.46 24.77 -16.22
C ALA A 47 43.03 24.38 -15.83
N ALA A 48 42.08 25.33 -15.88
CA ALA A 48 40.67 25.05 -15.59
C ALA A 48 40.06 24.05 -16.59
N TYR A 49 40.27 24.24 -17.90
CA TYR A 49 39.78 23.31 -18.92
C TYR A 49 40.44 21.93 -18.81
N THR A 50 41.72 21.89 -18.47
CA THR A 50 42.46 20.63 -18.24
C THR A 50 41.90 19.90 -17.02
N ALA A 51 41.60 20.60 -15.93
CA ALA A 51 40.98 20.03 -14.74
C ALA A 51 39.57 19.50 -15.04
N ASP A 52 38.77 20.25 -15.80
CA ASP A 52 37.42 19.84 -16.16
C ASP A 52 37.41 18.59 -17.06
N GLY A 53 38.29 18.57 -18.08
CA GLY A 53 38.47 17.40 -18.94
C GLY A 53 38.97 16.18 -18.18
N ALA A 54 39.86 16.38 -17.19
CA ALA A 54 40.35 15.30 -16.34
C ALA A 54 39.22 14.70 -15.50
N LEU A 55 38.39 15.54 -14.86
CA LEU A 55 37.22 15.06 -14.11
C LEU A 55 36.25 14.28 -15.01
N GLN A 56 35.97 14.75 -16.24
CA GLN A 56 35.14 14.01 -17.19
C GLN A 56 35.75 12.65 -17.57
N ALA A 57 37.08 12.57 -17.76
CA ALA A 57 37.77 11.32 -18.01
C ALA A 57 37.65 10.35 -16.81
N GLY A 58 37.79 10.86 -15.58
CA GLY A 58 37.55 10.08 -14.36
C GLY A 58 36.12 9.56 -14.27
N ILE A 59 35.13 10.40 -14.57
CA ILE A 59 33.72 10.01 -14.58
C ILE A 59 33.46 8.88 -15.58
N ASN A 60 33.96 9.04 -16.80
CA ASN A 60 33.80 8.03 -17.85
C ASN A 60 34.59 6.74 -17.53
N GLY A 61 35.71 6.84 -16.83
CA GLY A 61 36.46 5.69 -16.34
C GLY A 61 35.61 4.82 -15.40
N ILE A 62 34.94 5.44 -14.43
CA ILE A 62 34.05 4.72 -13.49
C ILE A 62 32.77 4.23 -14.19
N ARG A 63 32.21 5.01 -15.12
CA ARG A 63 31.04 4.61 -15.93
C ARG A 63 31.28 3.32 -16.72
N ASN A 64 32.51 3.12 -17.19
CA ASN A 64 32.92 1.95 -17.97
C ASN A 64 33.60 0.87 -17.13
N SER A 65 33.59 0.97 -15.79
CA SER A 65 34.16 -0.03 -14.89
C SER A 65 33.08 -0.85 -14.19
N THR A 66 33.51 -1.85 -13.41
CA THR A 66 32.68 -2.65 -12.52
C THR A 66 32.77 -2.18 -11.05
N PHE A 67 33.35 -1.00 -10.81
CA PHE A 67 33.54 -0.47 -9.45
C PHE A 67 32.19 -0.20 -8.77
N THR A 68 31.99 -0.68 -7.56
CA THR A 68 30.76 -0.49 -6.77
C THR A 68 31.02 0.14 -5.40
N GLY A 69 32.27 0.50 -5.10
CA GLY A 69 32.67 1.01 -3.78
C GLY A 69 32.71 -0.06 -2.69
N ALA A 70 32.76 -1.34 -3.06
CA ALA A 70 32.95 -2.43 -2.09
C ALA A 70 34.35 -2.40 -1.46
N SER A 71 34.48 -2.94 -0.25
CA SER A 71 35.76 -2.99 0.46
C SER A 71 36.83 -3.70 -0.37
N GLY A 72 37.99 -3.08 -0.55
CA GLY A 72 39.10 -3.61 -1.34
C GLY A 72 39.03 -3.35 -2.85
N GLN A 73 37.98 -2.68 -3.35
CA GLN A 73 37.95 -2.20 -4.74
C GLN A 73 38.57 -0.81 -4.86
N HIS A 74 39.13 -0.51 -6.03
CA HIS A 74 39.62 0.82 -6.38
C HIS A 74 38.85 1.42 -7.55
N CYS A 75 38.66 2.74 -7.55
CA CYS A 75 37.78 3.43 -8.51
C CYS A 75 38.17 3.19 -9.98
N PHE A 76 39.47 3.08 -10.25
CA PHE A 76 40.02 2.92 -11.60
C PHE A 76 40.68 1.54 -11.78
N GLY A 77 40.08 0.51 -11.19
CA GLY A 77 40.55 -0.88 -11.29
C GLY A 77 41.54 -1.22 -10.18
N GLY A 78 42.84 -1.03 -10.44
CA GLY A 78 43.92 -1.34 -9.48
C GLY A 78 44.39 -0.14 -8.64
N SER A 79 43.82 1.05 -8.86
CA SER A 79 44.25 2.30 -8.24
C SER A 79 43.07 3.26 -8.06
N ASP A 80 43.13 4.09 -7.01
CA ASP A 80 42.19 5.20 -6.78
C ASP A 80 42.64 6.51 -7.44
N THR A 81 43.78 6.47 -8.14
CA THR A 81 44.31 7.56 -8.94
C THR A 81 44.30 7.18 -10.41
N LEU A 82 43.69 8.03 -11.24
CA LEU A 82 43.76 7.98 -12.70
C LEU A 82 44.81 8.98 -13.19
N ASP A 83 45.90 8.48 -13.77
CA ASP A 83 46.92 9.31 -14.39
C ASP A 83 46.60 9.62 -15.85
N LEU A 84 46.64 10.89 -16.22
CA LEU A 84 46.38 11.40 -17.57
C LEU A 84 47.63 12.11 -18.09
N PRO A 85 48.63 11.37 -18.61
CA PRO A 85 49.86 11.96 -19.13
C PRO A 85 49.61 12.72 -20.44
N ASN A 86 50.27 13.87 -20.62
CA ASN A 86 50.18 14.71 -21.81
C ASN A 86 48.74 15.18 -22.13
N PHE A 87 47.92 15.37 -21.10
CA PHE A 87 46.54 15.81 -21.19
C PHE A 87 46.45 17.34 -21.34
N GLY A 88 45.63 17.84 -22.28
CA GLY A 88 45.42 19.28 -22.47
C GLY A 88 46.51 20.03 -23.29
N GLY A 89 47.32 19.32 -24.08
CA GLY A 89 48.21 19.95 -25.07
C GLY A 89 49.59 20.38 -24.57
N GLY A 90 50.11 19.76 -23.49
CA GLY A 90 51.50 19.93 -23.05
C GLY A 90 51.78 19.74 -21.54
N GLY A 91 50.75 19.49 -20.72
CA GLY A 91 50.89 19.12 -19.31
C GLY A 91 50.27 17.75 -19.01
N SER A 92 50.26 17.36 -17.74
CA SER A 92 49.61 16.14 -17.29
C SER A 92 48.58 16.45 -16.21
N ALA A 93 47.59 15.58 -16.07
CA ALA A 93 46.60 15.68 -15.01
C ALA A 93 46.51 14.34 -14.25
N ALA A 94 46.01 14.40 -13.02
CA ALA A 94 45.67 13.21 -12.26
C ALA A 94 44.33 13.41 -11.57
N VAL A 95 43.51 12.36 -11.50
CA VAL A 95 42.24 12.38 -10.77
C VAL A 95 42.31 11.38 -9.66
N THR A 96 42.19 11.84 -8.41
CA THR A 96 41.97 10.94 -7.28
C THR A 96 40.49 10.74 -7.05
N CYS A 97 40.15 9.53 -6.63
CA CYS A 97 38.80 9.13 -6.31
C CYS A 97 38.74 8.62 -4.87
N SER A 98 37.71 9.02 -4.15
CA SER A 98 37.34 8.37 -2.91
C SER A 98 35.86 8.03 -2.94
N ALA A 99 35.51 6.84 -2.45
CA ALA A 99 34.12 6.49 -2.23
C ALA A 99 33.51 7.47 -1.22
N ASP A 100 32.27 7.91 -1.47
CA ASP A 100 31.55 8.77 -0.55
C ASP A 100 31.30 8.03 0.77
N PRO A 101 31.82 8.50 1.93
CA PRO A 101 31.59 7.85 3.22
C PRO A 101 30.12 7.91 3.63
N ALA A 102 29.42 8.97 3.20
CA ALA A 102 27.97 8.99 3.19
C ALA A 102 27.55 8.36 1.87
N LYS A 103 27.44 7.03 1.86
CA LYS A 103 26.62 6.35 0.85
C LYS A 103 25.35 7.20 0.76
N VAL A 104 25.03 7.76 -0.42
CA VAL A 104 23.68 8.24 -0.68
C VAL A 104 22.85 6.97 -0.72
N LEU A 105 22.57 6.47 0.48
CA LEU A 105 21.78 5.31 0.76
C LEU A 105 20.40 5.70 0.26
N ILE A 106 20.04 5.19 -0.91
CA ILE A 106 18.72 4.58 -0.96
C ILE A 106 18.79 3.49 0.11
N GLN A 107 18.22 3.80 1.28
CA GLN A 107 18.18 2.95 2.46
C GLN A 107 17.35 1.71 2.11
N CYS A 108 17.98 0.70 1.52
CA CYS A 108 17.34 -0.59 1.32
C CYS A 108 18.30 -1.67 1.83
N PRO A 109 18.22 -2.03 3.14
CA PRO A 109 18.89 -3.23 3.63
C PRO A 109 18.31 -4.52 3.00
N SER A 110 17.11 -4.44 2.40
CA SER A 110 16.45 -5.49 1.61
C SER A 110 15.34 -4.89 0.72
N LEU A 111 14.82 -5.65 -0.26
CA LEU A 111 13.62 -5.26 -1.02
C LEU A 111 12.38 -5.05 -0.14
N SER A 112 12.32 -5.74 1.01
CA SER A 112 11.25 -5.64 2.00
C SER A 112 11.33 -4.40 2.90
N ALA A 113 12.51 -3.78 2.99
CA ALA A 113 12.79 -2.60 3.81
C ALA A 113 13.23 -1.40 2.94
N CYS A 114 12.72 -1.36 1.71
CA CYS A 114 12.97 -0.31 0.75
C CYS A 114 11.76 0.62 0.70
N ASN A 115 11.94 1.94 0.61
CA ASN A 115 10.82 2.88 0.48
C ASN A 115 10.05 2.80 -0.85
N ARG A 116 10.28 1.74 -1.64
CA ARG A 116 9.67 1.49 -2.94
C ARG A 116 9.81 0.01 -3.34
N PRO A 117 9.00 -0.47 -4.29
CA PRO A 117 9.19 -1.80 -4.87
C PRO A 117 10.41 -1.92 -5.77
N GLY A 118 10.92 -3.14 -5.90
CA GLY A 118 12.01 -3.46 -6.83
C GLY A 118 11.60 -3.52 -8.30
N ASN A 119 10.30 -3.69 -8.58
CA ASN A 119 9.74 -3.74 -9.93
C ASN A 119 8.52 -2.81 -10.02
N ALA A 120 8.30 -2.21 -11.19
CA ALA A 120 7.06 -1.50 -11.49
C ALA A 120 5.87 -2.46 -11.56
N ILE A 121 6.08 -3.64 -12.15
CA ILE A 121 5.13 -4.74 -12.14
C ILE A 121 5.87 -6.00 -11.69
N LEU A 122 5.38 -6.65 -10.65
CA LEU A 122 5.80 -7.98 -10.24
C LEU A 122 4.58 -8.90 -10.15
N THR A 123 4.57 -9.96 -10.94
CA THR A 123 3.51 -10.97 -10.88
C THR A 123 4.05 -12.29 -10.34
N LEU A 124 3.41 -12.83 -9.31
CA LEU A 124 3.91 -13.95 -8.50
C LEU A 124 3.29 -15.30 -8.85
N GLY A 125 2.22 -15.32 -9.63
CA GLY A 125 1.54 -16.54 -10.07
C GLY A 125 2.46 -17.44 -10.89
N THR A 126 2.37 -18.74 -10.64
CA THR A 126 3.11 -19.80 -11.36
C THR A 126 2.19 -20.92 -11.86
N GLY A 127 0.88 -20.82 -11.60
CA GLY A 127 -0.08 -21.93 -11.70
C GLY A 127 -0.56 -22.31 -13.10
N GLY A 128 0.01 -21.75 -14.17
CA GLY A 128 -0.45 -21.97 -15.56
C GLY A 128 -1.44 -20.91 -16.08
N GLU A 129 -1.70 -19.86 -15.30
CA GLU A 129 -2.28 -18.60 -15.79
C GLU A 129 -1.16 -17.66 -16.23
N ASP A 130 -1.43 -16.78 -17.20
CA ASP A 130 -0.51 -15.70 -17.55
C ASP A 130 -0.35 -14.76 -16.34
N GLY A 131 0.89 -14.39 -16.03
CA GLY A 131 1.15 -13.49 -14.91
C GLY A 131 0.80 -12.05 -15.26
N LEU A 132 1.09 -11.63 -16.49
CA LEU A 132 0.70 -10.33 -17.03
C LEU A 132 0.00 -10.51 -18.37
N THR A 133 -1.22 -10.01 -18.47
CA THR A 133 -1.94 -9.92 -19.74
C THR A 133 -2.32 -8.47 -20.01
N ILE A 134 -2.00 -7.97 -21.20
CA ILE A 134 -2.33 -6.62 -21.64
C ILE A 134 -3.15 -6.75 -22.92
N GLN A 135 -4.39 -6.28 -22.90
CA GLN A 135 -5.25 -6.19 -24.07
C GLN A 135 -5.46 -4.71 -24.42
N GLN A 136 -5.25 -4.32 -25.68
CA GLN A 136 -5.37 -2.92 -26.08
C GLN A 136 -5.78 -2.75 -27.55
N PRO A 137 -6.06 -1.52 -28.03
CA PRO A 137 -6.29 -1.27 -29.45
C PRO A 137 -5.03 -1.47 -30.30
N THR A 138 -5.19 -1.75 -31.59
CA THR A 138 -4.04 -1.86 -32.51
C THR A 138 -3.30 -0.53 -32.61
N GLY A 139 -1.98 -0.55 -32.44
CA GLY A 139 -1.12 0.64 -32.52
C GLY A 139 -0.98 1.44 -31.22
N SER A 140 -1.67 1.06 -30.14
CA SER A 140 -1.43 1.65 -28.82
C SER A 140 -0.21 1.04 -28.12
N ALA A 141 0.29 1.73 -27.11
CA ALA A 141 1.38 1.25 -26.26
C ALA A 141 0.98 1.38 -24.78
N PHE A 142 1.08 0.28 -24.05
CA PHE A 142 1.00 0.29 -22.59
C PHE A 142 2.39 0.59 -22.03
N ARG A 143 2.55 1.81 -21.51
CA ARG A 143 3.85 2.33 -21.06
C ARG A 143 4.04 2.07 -19.57
N VAL A 144 5.22 1.60 -19.19
CA VAL A 144 5.61 1.34 -17.80
C VAL A 144 6.92 2.05 -17.52
N HIS A 145 7.01 2.75 -16.38
CA HIS A 145 8.27 3.28 -15.90
C HIS A 145 8.84 2.33 -14.84
N GLY A 146 9.92 1.63 -15.16
CA GLY A 146 10.58 0.65 -14.29
C GLY A 146 10.41 -0.80 -14.75
N VAL A 147 11.01 -1.74 -13.98
CA VAL A 147 11.17 -3.14 -14.38
C VAL A 147 9.82 -3.87 -14.38
N VAL A 148 9.59 -4.69 -15.39
CA VAL A 148 8.45 -5.62 -15.45
C VAL A 148 8.97 -7.03 -15.25
N TYR A 149 8.50 -7.70 -14.20
CA TYR A 149 8.85 -9.09 -13.91
C TYR A 149 7.59 -9.96 -13.78
N SER A 150 7.56 -11.07 -14.51
CA SER A 150 6.55 -12.11 -14.35
C SER A 150 7.14 -13.45 -13.97
N ASN A 151 6.60 -14.07 -12.93
CA ASN A 151 6.89 -15.47 -12.59
C ASN A 151 6.15 -16.48 -13.48
N SER A 152 5.33 -16.00 -14.42
CA SER A 152 4.66 -16.81 -15.45
C SER A 152 4.90 -16.17 -16.83
N ASN A 153 3.97 -16.37 -17.77
CA ASN A 153 4.01 -15.75 -19.10
C ASN A 153 3.63 -14.27 -19.06
N ILE A 154 4.10 -13.53 -20.06
CA ILE A 154 3.63 -12.19 -20.40
C ILE A 154 2.92 -12.25 -21.75
N ASN A 155 1.68 -11.79 -21.82
CA ASN A 155 0.86 -11.85 -23.02
C ASN A 155 0.35 -10.45 -23.40
N VAL A 156 0.86 -9.91 -24.51
CA VAL A 156 0.42 -8.61 -25.05
C VAL A 156 -0.45 -8.84 -26.27
N VAL A 157 -1.76 -8.64 -26.10
CA VAL A 157 -2.77 -8.79 -27.13
C VAL A 157 -3.04 -7.44 -27.78
N ASN A 158 -2.59 -7.31 -29.03
CA ASN A 158 -2.55 -6.07 -29.81
C ASN A 158 -1.66 -4.98 -29.18
N GLY A 159 -1.24 -3.99 -29.99
CA GLY A 159 -0.35 -2.91 -29.54
C GLY A 159 1.03 -3.39 -29.05
N SER A 160 1.64 -2.64 -28.13
CA SER A 160 2.90 -3.01 -27.44
C SER A 160 2.91 -2.77 -25.92
N LEU A 161 3.75 -3.51 -25.20
CA LEU A 161 4.21 -3.17 -23.85
C LEU A 161 5.54 -2.43 -23.99
N ASP A 162 5.60 -1.19 -23.51
CA ASP A 162 6.78 -0.33 -23.62
C ASP A 162 7.29 0.00 -22.20
N THR A 163 8.55 -0.30 -21.88
CA THR A 163 9.19 0.15 -20.65
C THR A 163 10.50 0.86 -20.94
N ASN A 164 10.84 1.85 -20.11
CA ASN A 164 12.14 2.51 -20.13
C ASN A 164 13.28 1.66 -19.53
N THR A 165 12.97 0.47 -19.02
CA THR A 165 13.95 -0.46 -18.44
C THR A 165 13.83 -1.87 -19.05
N ALA A 166 13.94 -2.92 -18.23
CA ALA A 166 13.96 -4.32 -18.64
C ALA A 166 12.62 -5.03 -18.40
N VAL A 167 12.37 -6.06 -19.20
CA VAL A 167 11.23 -6.98 -19.05
C VAL A 167 11.76 -8.41 -18.88
N TYR A 168 11.25 -9.09 -17.86
CA TYR A 168 11.59 -10.49 -17.55
C TYR A 168 10.33 -11.32 -17.40
N ALA A 169 10.33 -12.51 -17.98
CA ALA A 169 9.30 -13.53 -17.77
C ALA A 169 9.97 -14.88 -17.52
N ARG A 170 9.57 -15.60 -16.47
CA ARG A 170 9.95 -17.01 -16.30
C ARG A 170 9.31 -17.89 -17.36
N GLY A 171 8.10 -17.53 -17.78
CA GLY A 171 7.38 -18.19 -18.88
C GLY A 171 7.71 -17.57 -20.25
N ALA A 172 6.85 -17.84 -21.22
CA ALA A 172 6.94 -17.26 -22.55
C ALA A 172 6.50 -15.79 -22.56
N CYS A 173 6.99 -15.03 -23.54
CA CYS A 173 6.41 -13.74 -23.89
C CYS A 173 5.72 -13.83 -25.25
N ALA A 174 4.52 -13.25 -25.34
CA ALA A 174 3.76 -13.13 -26.58
C ALA A 174 3.42 -11.66 -26.87
N GLY A 175 3.34 -11.30 -28.16
CA GLY A 175 3.03 -9.96 -28.62
C GLY A 175 4.26 -9.04 -28.74
N THR A 176 4.02 -7.73 -28.87
CA THR A 176 5.09 -6.74 -29.03
C THR A 176 5.53 -6.22 -27.67
N ILE A 177 6.80 -6.40 -27.32
CA ILE A 177 7.40 -5.87 -26.09
C ILE A 177 8.63 -5.03 -26.48
N ARG A 178 8.69 -3.79 -25.99
CA ARG A 178 9.80 -2.85 -26.20
C ARG A 178 10.43 -2.51 -24.86
N SER A 179 11.66 -2.94 -24.69
CA SER A 179 12.45 -2.73 -23.48
C SER A 179 13.93 -2.63 -23.86
N THR A 180 14.73 -1.97 -23.04
CA THR A 180 16.19 -1.95 -23.21
C THR A 180 16.83 -2.35 -21.88
N PRO A 181 17.48 -3.53 -21.78
CA PRO A 181 17.68 -4.54 -22.84
C PRO A 181 16.36 -5.19 -23.33
N ALA A 182 16.43 -5.87 -24.48
CA ALA A 182 15.29 -6.59 -25.04
C ALA A 182 14.72 -7.60 -24.03
N ALA A 183 13.41 -7.85 -24.10
CA ALA A 183 12.71 -8.69 -23.14
C ALA A 183 13.33 -10.09 -23.03
N SER A 184 13.55 -10.54 -21.79
CA SER A 184 14.15 -11.84 -21.48
C SER A 184 13.06 -12.80 -21.00
N CYS A 185 12.70 -13.75 -21.87
CA CYS A 185 11.61 -14.70 -21.66
C CYS A 185 12.20 -16.10 -21.48
N GLY A 186 11.53 -16.97 -20.71
CA GLY A 186 12.16 -18.20 -20.22
C GLY A 186 13.31 -17.92 -19.24
N TYR A 187 13.27 -16.76 -18.59
CA TYR A 187 14.33 -16.28 -17.71
C TYR A 187 14.44 -17.19 -16.48
N GLY A 188 15.67 -17.63 -16.18
CA GLY A 188 15.98 -18.41 -14.99
C GLY A 188 15.62 -17.66 -13.71
N GLY A 189 15.42 -18.39 -12.60
CA GLY A 189 15.00 -17.77 -11.35
C GLY A 189 15.99 -16.72 -10.84
N SER A 190 15.46 -15.59 -10.36
CA SER A 190 16.24 -14.51 -9.76
C SER A 190 15.53 -13.94 -8.53
N ALA A 191 16.27 -13.20 -7.69
CA ALA A 191 15.71 -12.47 -6.56
C ALA A 191 14.70 -11.39 -6.98
N LEU A 192 14.76 -10.90 -8.23
CA LEU A 192 13.80 -9.91 -8.77
C LEU A 192 12.37 -10.46 -8.84
N GLY A 193 12.22 -11.78 -8.98
CA GLY A 193 10.93 -12.44 -9.00
C GLY A 193 10.41 -12.88 -7.63
N ALA A 194 11.16 -12.65 -6.56
CA ALA A 194 10.74 -13.05 -5.23
C ALA A 194 9.68 -12.09 -4.68
N ASP A 195 8.73 -12.63 -3.91
CA ASP A 195 7.79 -11.82 -3.15
C ASP A 195 8.56 -10.98 -2.10
N PRO A 196 8.46 -9.64 -2.11
CA PRO A 196 9.11 -8.81 -1.11
C PRO A 196 8.49 -8.95 0.28
N GLY A 197 7.33 -9.57 0.45
CA GLY A 197 6.80 -9.91 1.78
C GLY A 197 6.42 -8.70 2.62
N TYR A 198 5.88 -7.62 2.02
CA TYR A 198 5.52 -6.41 2.75
C TYR A 198 4.54 -6.71 3.88
N ALA A 199 4.80 -6.22 5.08
CA ALA A 199 3.89 -6.35 6.21
C ALA A 199 2.70 -5.38 6.05
N PRO A 200 1.48 -5.79 6.44
CA PRO A 200 0.35 -4.87 6.51
C PRO A 200 0.59 -3.85 7.64
N ALA A 201 -0.09 -2.70 7.56
CA ALA A 201 -0.13 -1.70 8.63
C ALA A 201 -0.90 -2.19 9.87
N LEU A 202 -1.72 -3.23 9.72
CA LEU A 202 -2.53 -3.84 10.77
C LEU A 202 -1.82 -5.04 11.40
N THR A 203 -1.70 -5.04 12.74
CA THR A 203 -1.25 -6.20 13.53
C THR A 203 -2.39 -6.92 14.25
N SER A 204 -3.56 -6.30 14.32
CA SER A 204 -4.79 -6.82 14.89
C SER A 204 -5.99 -6.25 14.14
N VAL A 205 -7.17 -6.84 14.31
CA VAL A 205 -8.40 -6.26 13.74
C VAL A 205 -8.69 -4.93 14.42
N PRO A 206 -8.87 -3.82 13.67
CA PRO A 206 -9.22 -2.54 14.25
C PRO A 206 -10.70 -2.51 14.70
N ALA A 207 -11.12 -1.44 15.37
CA ALA A 207 -12.50 -1.30 15.82
C ALA A 207 -13.50 -1.42 14.65
N HIS A 208 -14.57 -2.19 14.86
CA HIS A 208 -15.68 -2.30 13.90
C HIS A 208 -16.32 -0.94 13.64
N ARG A 209 -16.68 -0.68 12.39
CA ARG A 209 -17.29 0.56 11.91
C ARG A 209 -18.55 0.23 11.14
N ALA A 210 -19.65 0.85 11.56
CA ALA A 210 -20.84 0.89 10.73
C ALA A 210 -20.60 1.73 9.48
N VAL A 211 -21.29 1.37 8.39
CA VAL A 211 -21.33 2.17 7.17
C VAL A 211 -22.02 3.51 7.50
N PRO A 212 -21.38 4.67 7.21
CA PRO A 212 -21.93 5.97 7.54
C PRO A 212 -23.19 6.27 6.71
N GLY A 213 -24.12 7.02 7.31
CA GLY A 213 -25.30 7.54 6.59
C GLY A 213 -24.95 8.71 5.66
N CYS A 214 -25.92 9.07 4.80
CA CYS A 214 -25.82 10.22 3.90
C CYS A 214 -26.11 11.53 4.64
N THR A 215 -25.08 12.19 5.15
CA THR A 215 -25.21 13.43 5.95
C THR A 215 -24.93 14.72 5.16
N GLY A 216 -24.50 14.62 3.91
CA GLY A 216 -24.17 15.79 3.08
C GLY A 216 -23.43 15.42 1.78
N PRO A 217 -22.83 16.42 1.10
CA PRO A 217 -22.10 16.22 -0.16
C PRO A 217 -20.76 15.48 0.03
N VAL A 218 -20.28 15.38 1.26
CA VAL A 218 -19.09 14.61 1.65
C VAL A 218 -19.52 13.61 2.70
N VAL A 219 -19.30 12.33 2.43
CA VAL A 219 -19.50 11.25 3.39
C VAL A 219 -18.14 10.76 3.83
N THR A 220 -17.92 10.82 5.14
CA THR A 220 -16.61 10.58 5.76
C THR A 220 -16.56 9.18 6.36
N PHE A 221 -15.48 8.47 6.08
CA PHE A 221 -15.19 7.14 6.62
C PHE A 221 -14.01 7.23 7.58
N GLU A 222 -14.18 6.69 8.78
CA GLU A 222 -13.12 6.60 9.78
C GLU A 222 -12.33 5.28 9.63
N PRO A 223 -11.02 5.28 9.88
CA PRO A 223 -10.23 4.04 9.93
C PRO A 223 -10.86 3.01 10.88
N GLY A 224 -10.86 1.74 10.46
CA GLY A 224 -11.54 0.67 11.18
C GLY A 224 -11.83 -0.57 10.33
N PHE A 225 -12.61 -1.49 10.91
CA PHE A 225 -13.03 -2.73 10.30
C PHE A 225 -14.45 -2.58 9.71
N TYR A 226 -14.59 -2.89 8.42
CA TYR A 226 -15.85 -2.86 7.68
C TYR A 226 -16.13 -4.24 7.08
N ASP A 227 -17.35 -4.73 7.27
CA ASP A 227 -17.83 -6.05 6.86
C ASP A 227 -19.11 -6.02 6.02
N ASP A 228 -19.64 -4.83 5.74
CA ASP A 228 -20.85 -4.62 4.94
C ASP A 228 -20.56 -4.03 3.55
N ALA A 229 -20.15 -4.88 2.62
CA ALA A 229 -19.98 -4.53 1.21
C ALA A 229 -21.28 -4.09 0.54
N VAL A 230 -22.42 -4.67 0.93
CA VAL A 230 -23.72 -4.32 0.34
C VAL A 230 -24.13 -2.92 0.75
N GLY A 231 -24.00 -2.56 2.03
CA GLY A 231 -24.22 -1.21 2.53
C GLY A 231 -23.30 -0.19 1.88
N LEU A 232 -21.99 -0.48 1.81
CA LEU A 232 -21.02 0.38 1.10
C LEU A 232 -21.39 0.58 -0.36
N SER A 233 -21.76 -0.49 -1.06
CA SER A 233 -22.17 -0.42 -2.46
C SER A 233 -23.45 0.39 -2.63
N ALA A 234 -24.43 0.20 -1.75
CA ALA A 234 -25.71 0.89 -1.79
C ALA A 234 -25.53 2.42 -1.70
N LEU A 235 -24.63 2.89 -0.83
CA LEU A 235 -24.28 4.30 -0.72
C LEU A 235 -23.79 4.87 -2.05
N MET A 236 -22.98 4.12 -2.78
CA MET A 236 -22.26 4.59 -3.97
C MET A 236 -22.98 4.24 -5.28
N THR A 237 -24.30 4.02 -5.24
CA THR A 237 -25.13 3.78 -6.44
C THR A 237 -25.79 5.05 -6.98
N ASN A 238 -26.15 5.05 -8.26
CA ASN A 238 -26.90 6.15 -8.88
C ASN A 238 -28.33 6.32 -8.31
N SER A 239 -28.88 5.28 -7.67
CA SER A 239 -30.18 5.30 -6.99
C SER A 239 -30.11 5.80 -5.54
N SER A 240 -28.90 6.02 -5.04
CA SER A 240 -28.67 6.41 -3.65
C SER A 240 -29.02 7.89 -3.41
N PRO A 241 -29.55 8.26 -2.22
CA PRO A 241 -29.62 9.67 -1.79
C PRO A 241 -28.23 10.35 -1.76
N CYS A 242 -27.21 9.52 -1.67
CA CYS A 242 -25.79 9.82 -1.62
C CYS A 242 -25.14 9.96 -3.01
N LYS A 243 -25.90 9.83 -4.11
CA LYS A 243 -25.33 9.86 -5.46
C LYS A 243 -24.50 11.12 -5.70
N ASP A 244 -23.42 10.97 -6.46
CA ASP A 244 -22.50 12.04 -6.85
C ASP A 244 -21.74 12.72 -5.69
N SER A 245 -21.86 12.21 -4.45
CA SER A 245 -21.09 12.70 -3.29
C SER A 245 -19.60 12.35 -3.36
N ILE A 246 -18.83 12.98 -2.47
CA ILE A 246 -17.44 12.63 -2.23
C ILE A 246 -17.35 11.62 -1.08
N TRP A 247 -16.79 10.45 -1.34
CA TRP A 247 -16.50 9.39 -0.37
C TRP A 247 -15.10 9.60 0.18
N TRP A 248 -15.00 10.30 1.31
CA TRP A 248 -13.70 10.60 1.90
C TRP A 248 -13.30 9.56 2.94
N PHE A 249 -12.26 8.79 2.63
CA PHE A 249 -11.59 7.93 3.59
C PHE A 249 -10.42 8.70 4.19
N LYS A 250 -10.54 9.06 5.47
CA LYS A 250 -9.48 9.77 6.20
C LYS A 250 -8.19 8.95 6.26
N PRO A 251 -7.03 9.59 6.43
CA PRO A 251 -5.78 8.86 6.61
C PRO A 251 -5.83 7.81 7.72
N GLY A 252 -5.32 6.61 7.46
CA GLY A 252 -5.32 5.49 8.41
C GLY A 252 -5.46 4.11 7.76
N ALA A 253 -5.52 3.07 8.60
CA ALA A 253 -5.65 1.70 8.15
C ALA A 253 -7.12 1.24 8.17
N TYR A 254 -7.57 0.67 7.07
CA TYR A 254 -8.91 0.14 6.89
C TYR A 254 -8.83 -1.36 6.65
N TYR A 255 -9.63 -2.12 7.36
CA TYR A 255 -9.77 -3.56 7.15
C TYR A 255 -11.13 -3.86 6.55
N PHE A 256 -11.15 -4.42 5.35
CA PHE A 256 -12.34 -4.89 4.66
C PHE A 256 -12.35 -6.41 4.70
N ASP A 257 -13.29 -6.97 5.45
CA ASP A 257 -13.53 -8.41 5.54
C ASP A 257 -15.04 -8.67 5.50
N PHE A 258 -15.59 -8.55 4.30
CA PHE A 258 -17.03 -8.58 4.03
C PHE A 258 -17.62 -9.96 4.32
N ARG A 259 -18.84 -9.95 4.87
CA ARG A 259 -19.56 -11.14 5.34
C ARG A 259 -20.98 -11.23 4.80
N ASN A 260 -21.31 -10.45 3.77
CA ASN A 260 -22.64 -10.37 3.19
C ASN A 260 -23.09 -11.70 2.58
N SER A 261 -22.14 -12.53 2.11
CA SER A 261 -22.41 -13.87 1.58
C SER A 261 -22.57 -14.95 2.66
N SER A 262 -22.24 -14.63 3.91
CA SER A 262 -22.24 -15.61 5.01
C SER A 262 -23.64 -16.13 5.31
N ALA A 263 -23.73 -17.43 5.56
CA ALA A 263 -24.95 -18.06 6.07
C ALA A 263 -25.27 -17.65 7.52
N ALA A 264 -24.25 -17.32 8.31
CA ALA A 264 -24.36 -16.92 9.72
C ALA A 264 -24.49 -15.39 9.90
N ARG A 265 -24.86 -14.66 8.86
CA ARG A 265 -25.01 -13.21 8.92
C ARG A 265 -26.16 -12.80 9.86
N PRO A 266 -26.00 -11.74 10.66
CA PRO A 266 -27.08 -11.19 11.47
C PRO A 266 -28.13 -10.48 10.59
N PRO A 267 -29.36 -10.25 11.08
CA PRO A 267 -30.40 -9.53 10.35
C PRO A 267 -30.02 -8.12 9.87
N GLY A 268 -29.18 -7.42 10.64
CA GLY A 268 -28.71 -6.07 10.33
C GLY A 268 -27.60 -6.02 9.27
N LEU A 269 -27.01 -7.16 8.88
CA LEU A 269 -26.05 -7.26 7.79
C LEU A 269 -26.78 -7.72 6.51
N PRO A 270 -26.93 -6.85 5.50
CA PRO A 270 -27.68 -7.19 4.29
C PRO A 270 -27.07 -8.39 3.55
N ALA A 271 -27.94 -9.25 3.02
CA ALA A 271 -27.50 -10.37 2.17
C ALA A 271 -26.98 -9.87 0.82
N GLY A 272 -25.88 -10.44 0.33
CA GLY A 272 -25.35 -10.14 -0.99
C GLY A 272 -23.95 -10.71 -1.20
N ASP A 273 -23.26 -10.21 -2.22
CA ASP A 273 -21.87 -10.58 -2.49
C ASP A 273 -20.89 -9.75 -1.66
N ASP A 274 -19.71 -10.30 -1.42
CA ASP A 274 -18.59 -9.63 -0.73
C ASP A 274 -17.82 -8.69 -1.67
N VAL A 275 -18.56 -7.85 -2.41
CA VAL A 275 -18.02 -6.87 -3.37
C VAL A 275 -18.50 -5.48 -3.02
N TRP A 276 -17.56 -4.62 -2.64
CA TRP A 276 -17.80 -3.20 -2.56
C TRP A 276 -17.70 -2.57 -3.96
N THR A 277 -18.83 -2.05 -4.46
CA THR A 277 -18.92 -1.41 -5.77
C THR A 277 -19.01 0.11 -5.65
N VAL A 278 -18.15 0.83 -6.37
CA VAL A 278 -18.19 2.29 -6.51
C VAL A 278 -18.80 2.63 -7.88
N ASN A 279 -20.10 3.01 -7.91
CA ASN A 279 -20.84 3.28 -9.15
C ASN A 279 -21.10 4.78 -9.42
N SER A 280 -21.06 5.63 -8.40
CA SER A 280 -21.36 7.06 -8.48
C SER A 280 -20.48 7.86 -7.52
N GLY A 281 -20.23 9.13 -7.86
CA GLY A 281 -19.46 10.04 -7.03
C GLY A 281 -17.95 9.91 -7.20
N ARG A 282 -17.22 10.48 -6.22
CA ARG A 282 -15.75 10.53 -6.19
C ARG A 282 -15.23 9.97 -4.90
N LEU A 283 -14.47 8.88 -4.96
CA LEU A 283 -13.78 8.33 -3.81
C LEU A 283 -12.39 8.97 -3.67
N VAL A 284 -12.15 9.60 -2.52
CA VAL A 284 -10.86 10.20 -2.18
C VAL A 284 -10.38 9.54 -0.90
N ALA A 285 -9.28 8.80 -0.96
CA ALA A 285 -8.72 8.14 0.21
C ALA A 285 -7.32 8.67 0.54
N GLY A 286 -7.18 9.26 1.72
CA GLY A 286 -5.95 9.90 2.20
C GLY A 286 -6.18 11.36 2.60
N THR A 287 -5.08 12.10 2.74
CA THR A 287 -5.11 13.54 3.02
C THR A 287 -5.57 14.28 1.75
N PRO A 288 -6.69 15.02 1.78
CA PRO A 288 -7.21 15.67 0.58
C PRO A 288 -6.37 16.89 0.21
N VAL A 289 -6.26 17.18 -1.08
CA VAL A 289 -5.60 18.37 -1.62
C VAL A 289 -6.54 19.18 -2.53
N ASP A 290 -6.27 20.47 -2.66
CA ASP A 290 -6.95 21.34 -3.64
C ASP A 290 -6.36 21.20 -5.06
N ARG A 291 -6.97 21.87 -6.04
CA ARG A 291 -6.49 21.85 -7.44
C ARG A 291 -5.08 22.42 -7.64
N ALA A 292 -4.54 23.12 -6.65
CA ALA A 292 -3.17 23.64 -6.66
C ALA A 292 -2.20 22.71 -5.91
N GLY A 293 -2.65 21.54 -5.47
CA GLY A 293 -1.87 20.56 -4.72
C GLY A 293 -1.66 20.93 -3.25
N ARG A 294 -2.44 21.86 -2.69
CA ARG A 294 -2.32 22.22 -1.26
C ARG A 294 -3.20 21.32 -0.40
N VAL A 295 -2.64 20.81 0.68
CA VAL A 295 -3.38 20.05 1.70
C VAL A 295 -4.54 20.88 2.26
N ILE A 296 -5.73 20.28 2.30
CA ILE A 296 -6.96 20.86 2.85
C ILE A 296 -7.52 19.97 3.97
N ALA A 297 -8.38 20.54 4.82
CA ALA A 297 -8.92 19.82 5.97
C ALA A 297 -9.98 18.77 5.60
N ALA A 298 -10.72 18.99 4.51
CA ALA A 298 -11.75 18.10 3.98
C ALA A 298 -11.94 18.38 2.48
N PRO A 299 -12.26 17.37 1.66
CA PRO A 299 -12.49 17.58 0.24
C PRO A 299 -13.79 18.33 -0.02
N SER A 300 -13.88 19.01 -1.15
CA SER A 300 -15.06 19.76 -1.58
C SER A 300 -15.35 19.52 -3.06
N ALA A 301 -16.61 19.64 -3.48
CA ALA A 301 -16.96 19.44 -4.89
C ALA A 301 -16.28 20.44 -5.85
N ALA A 302 -15.88 21.61 -5.35
CA ALA A 302 -15.16 22.61 -6.13
C ALA A 302 -13.69 22.21 -6.33
N ASP A 303 -13.07 21.63 -5.30
CA ASP A 303 -11.63 21.39 -5.24
C ASP A 303 -11.24 19.99 -5.71
N THR A 304 -12.13 18.99 -5.54
CA THR A 304 -11.85 17.61 -5.92
C THR A 304 -11.84 17.43 -7.44
N ALA A 305 -10.64 17.20 -7.97
CA ALA A 305 -10.40 16.69 -9.32
C ALA A 305 -9.65 15.36 -9.18
N ILE A 306 -10.13 14.31 -9.85
CA ILE A 306 -9.46 13.01 -9.88
C ILE A 306 -8.87 12.79 -11.29
N PRO A 307 -7.56 12.52 -11.38
CA PRO A 307 -6.57 12.38 -10.29
C PRO A 307 -6.12 13.75 -9.71
N GLY A 308 -5.41 13.70 -8.57
CA GLY A 308 -4.90 14.87 -7.85
C GLY A 308 -5.79 15.35 -6.69
N ALA A 309 -6.67 14.49 -6.18
CA ALA A 309 -7.57 14.80 -5.06
C ALA A 309 -6.99 14.46 -3.68
N CYS A 310 -5.92 13.67 -3.62
CA CYS A 310 -5.21 13.37 -2.38
C CYS A 310 -3.69 13.55 -2.50
N ASP A 311 -3.06 13.76 -1.35
CA ASP A 311 -1.63 14.04 -1.21
C ASP A 311 -0.79 12.83 -1.61
N ASN A 312 0.08 13.02 -2.59
CA ASN A 312 0.78 11.94 -3.27
C ASN A 312 2.14 11.66 -2.63
N PRO A 313 2.41 10.44 -2.13
CA PRO A 313 3.68 10.10 -1.51
C PRO A 313 4.89 10.13 -2.46
N ILE A 314 4.73 10.25 -3.79
CA ILE A 314 5.84 10.49 -4.72
C ILE A 314 6.34 11.93 -4.61
N GLU A 315 5.40 12.87 -4.46
CA GLU A 315 5.65 14.30 -4.58
C GLU A 315 5.84 14.96 -3.21
N ASP A 316 5.29 14.36 -2.15
CA ASP A 316 5.40 14.83 -0.78
C ASP A 316 5.84 13.71 0.19
N ALA A 317 7.04 13.87 0.76
CA ALA A 317 7.58 12.94 1.77
C ALA A 317 6.86 13.05 3.14
N SER A 318 5.95 14.00 3.31
CA SER A 318 5.07 14.14 4.47
C SER A 318 3.66 13.58 4.22
N ALA A 319 3.40 13.06 3.02
CA ALA A 319 2.08 12.54 2.66
C ALA A 319 1.59 11.46 3.63
N VAL A 320 0.41 11.71 4.19
CA VAL A 320 -0.30 10.75 5.04
C VAL A 320 -1.54 10.26 4.30
N GLY A 321 -1.58 8.98 4.01
CA GLY A 321 -2.62 8.34 3.22
C GLY A 321 -3.34 7.24 3.98
N VAL A 322 -3.93 6.32 3.22
CA VAL A 322 -4.60 5.13 3.71
C VAL A 322 -3.80 3.87 3.43
N GLN A 323 -4.16 2.80 4.13
CA GLN A 323 -3.96 1.45 3.60
C GLN A 323 -5.29 0.71 3.67
N PHE A 324 -5.82 0.31 2.52
CA PHE A 324 -6.98 -0.58 2.44
C PHE A 324 -6.50 -2.02 2.41
N VAL A 325 -6.76 -2.74 3.50
CA VAL A 325 -6.41 -4.14 3.70
C VAL A 325 -7.65 -5.00 3.45
N PHE A 326 -7.56 -5.94 2.51
CA PHE A 326 -8.65 -6.84 2.17
C PHE A 326 -8.35 -8.26 2.65
N GLY A 327 -9.24 -8.80 3.49
CA GLY A 327 -9.23 -10.18 3.97
C GLY A 327 -10.29 -11.05 3.30
N GLY A 328 -10.13 -12.37 3.41
CA GLY A 328 -11.08 -13.33 2.86
C GLY A 328 -11.27 -13.20 1.35
N ASP A 329 -12.51 -13.22 0.88
CA ASP A 329 -12.89 -13.02 -0.52
C ASP A 329 -13.47 -11.61 -0.79
N SER A 330 -13.15 -10.66 0.08
CA SER A 330 -13.55 -9.25 -0.04
C SER A 330 -12.94 -8.60 -1.27
N ARG A 331 -13.76 -7.83 -1.99
CA ARG A 331 -13.37 -7.22 -3.27
C ARG A 331 -13.78 -5.76 -3.40
N LEU A 332 -13.04 -5.04 -4.23
CA LEU A 332 -13.34 -3.69 -4.68
C LEU A 332 -13.64 -3.69 -6.20
N ALA A 333 -14.74 -3.04 -6.59
CA ALA A 333 -15.12 -2.84 -7.98
C ALA A 333 -15.39 -1.37 -8.27
N VAL A 334 -14.50 -0.70 -9.01
CA VAL A 334 -14.73 0.66 -9.48
C VAL A 334 -15.41 0.60 -10.84
N LYS A 335 -16.66 1.08 -10.92
CA LYS A 335 -17.49 0.96 -12.12
C LYS A 335 -17.64 2.27 -12.86
N ALA A 336 -18.66 3.09 -12.56
CA ALA A 336 -18.92 4.34 -13.26
C ALA A 336 -18.51 5.59 -12.46
N ALA A 337 -17.77 5.40 -11.36
CA ALA A 337 -17.27 6.45 -10.49
C ALA A 337 -15.80 6.77 -10.73
N GLU A 338 -15.34 7.83 -10.08
CA GLU A 338 -13.92 8.18 -9.98
C GLU A 338 -13.39 7.80 -8.59
N ALA A 339 -12.20 7.22 -8.52
CA ALA A 339 -11.57 6.81 -7.28
C ALA A 339 -10.07 7.09 -7.30
N GLU A 340 -9.57 7.73 -6.24
CA GLU A 340 -8.15 7.95 -6.01
C GLU A 340 -7.78 7.55 -4.58
N ILE A 341 -6.75 6.72 -4.46
CA ILE A 341 -6.30 6.14 -3.19
C ILE A 341 -4.82 6.46 -2.99
N CYS A 342 -4.51 7.32 -2.02
CA CYS A 342 -3.15 7.69 -1.67
C CYS A 342 -2.65 6.87 -0.47
N GLY A 343 -1.43 6.32 -0.58
CA GLY A 343 -0.72 5.65 0.51
C GLY A 343 0.07 6.63 1.37
N SER A 344 0.45 6.22 2.59
CA SER A 344 1.32 7.04 3.45
C SER A 344 2.79 6.87 3.08
N TYR A 345 3.51 7.96 2.87
CA TYR A 345 4.95 7.93 2.66
C TYR A 345 5.67 7.28 3.85
N SER A 346 6.74 6.55 3.56
CA SER A 346 7.65 6.07 4.59
C SER A 346 9.07 6.01 4.04
N GLY A 347 10.05 6.42 4.85
CA GLY A 347 11.47 6.35 4.48
C GLY A 347 12.04 4.94 4.41
N THR A 348 11.32 3.91 4.91
CA THR A 348 11.86 2.55 5.08
C THR A 348 10.99 1.44 4.50
N LYS A 349 9.82 1.77 3.97
CA LYS A 349 8.90 0.81 3.34
C LYS A 349 8.07 1.53 2.25
N PRO A 350 7.59 0.83 1.22
CA PRO A 350 6.79 1.50 0.21
C PRO A 350 5.47 2.00 0.78
N PRO A 351 4.90 3.09 0.22
CA PRO A 351 3.57 3.58 0.59
C PRO A 351 2.50 2.62 0.04
N VAL A 352 2.25 1.52 0.75
CA VAL A 352 1.26 0.52 0.31
C VAL A 352 -0.16 1.04 0.58
N ALA A 353 -0.87 1.39 -0.50
CA ALA A 353 -2.23 1.92 -0.47
C ALA A 353 -3.29 0.80 -0.49
N LEU A 354 -3.03 -0.28 -1.24
CA LEU A 354 -3.89 -1.45 -1.36
C LEU A 354 -3.13 -2.70 -0.92
N TYR A 355 -3.72 -3.49 -0.03
CA TYR A 355 -3.08 -4.67 0.54
C TYR A 355 -4.04 -5.87 0.52
N GLY A 356 -3.64 -6.96 -0.14
CA GLY A 356 -4.30 -8.26 -0.06
C GLY A 356 -3.68 -9.11 1.04
N LEU A 357 -4.45 -9.46 2.07
CA LEU A 357 -3.91 -10.12 3.26
C LEU A 357 -3.38 -11.53 2.95
N THR A 358 -2.15 -11.84 3.35
CA THR A 358 -1.46 -13.08 2.94
C THR A 358 -1.55 -14.21 3.96
N SER A 359 -1.83 -13.89 5.21
CA SER A 359 -1.83 -14.81 6.34
C SER A 359 -2.93 -14.46 7.33
N GLY A 360 -3.12 -15.33 8.31
CA GLY A 360 -4.17 -15.21 9.31
C GLY A 360 -5.43 -16.00 8.96
N ALA A 361 -6.16 -16.38 10.00
CA ALA A 361 -7.37 -17.19 9.93
C ALA A 361 -8.28 -16.79 11.08
N GLU A 362 -9.56 -17.06 10.92
CA GLU A 362 -10.54 -16.96 11.99
C GLU A 362 -10.74 -18.32 12.67
N ALA A 363 -11.16 -18.31 13.93
CA ALA A 363 -11.48 -19.51 14.68
C ALA A 363 -12.77 -19.31 15.47
N PRO A 364 -13.69 -20.28 15.44
CA PRO A 364 -14.89 -20.21 16.25
C PRO A 364 -14.55 -20.33 17.73
N VAL A 365 -15.24 -19.56 18.56
CA VAL A 365 -15.23 -19.63 20.01
C VAL A 365 -16.54 -20.28 20.46
N THR A 366 -16.44 -21.29 21.33
CA THR A 366 -17.60 -21.88 22.00
C THR A 366 -17.58 -21.52 23.46
N ALA A 367 -18.72 -21.08 23.99
CA ALA A 367 -18.89 -20.73 25.39
C ALA A 367 -20.20 -21.31 25.91
N THR A 368 -20.15 -21.96 27.07
CA THR A 368 -21.34 -22.35 27.83
C THR A 368 -21.53 -21.33 28.94
N LEU A 369 -22.59 -20.54 28.84
CA LEU A 369 -22.95 -19.55 29.83
C LEU A 369 -23.93 -20.16 30.82
N THR A 370 -23.61 -20.04 32.09
CA THR A 370 -24.40 -20.57 33.19
C THR A 370 -24.95 -19.41 34.03
N PRO A 371 -26.08 -19.58 34.72
CA PRO A 371 -26.59 -18.56 35.62
C PRO A 371 -25.62 -18.34 36.78
N SER A 372 -25.39 -17.08 37.13
CA SER A 372 -24.60 -16.66 38.30
C SER A 372 -25.46 -16.00 39.38
N GLY A 373 -26.67 -15.55 39.04
CA GLY A 373 -27.65 -15.06 40.00
C GLY A 373 -28.45 -16.19 40.66
N THR A 374 -29.04 -15.89 41.82
CA THR A 374 -30.01 -16.80 42.47
C THR A 374 -31.28 -16.89 41.61
N PRO A 375 -31.71 -18.10 41.19
CA PRO A 375 -32.98 -18.27 40.50
C PRO A 375 -34.15 -17.74 41.34
N SER A 376 -35.18 -17.24 40.66
CA SER A 376 -36.41 -16.72 41.29
C SER A 376 -37.65 -17.31 40.62
N GLY A 377 -38.81 -17.26 41.27
CA GLY A 377 -40.07 -17.73 40.71
C GLY A 377 -40.83 -18.67 41.65
N THR A 378 -41.62 -19.56 41.07
CA THR A 378 -42.52 -20.47 41.81
C THR A 378 -41.90 -21.85 42.06
N PHE A 379 -40.77 -22.15 41.41
CA PHE A 379 -40.00 -23.35 41.69
C PHE A 379 -39.28 -23.22 43.04
N THR A 380 -39.35 -24.28 43.84
CA THR A 380 -38.65 -24.43 45.11
C THR A 380 -37.32 -25.15 44.92
N SER A 381 -36.43 -25.04 45.90
CA SER A 381 -35.13 -25.74 45.89
C SER A 381 -34.17 -25.33 44.77
N ALA A 382 -34.27 -24.08 44.29
CA ALA A 382 -33.38 -23.52 43.28
C ALA A 382 -32.34 -22.54 43.90
N PRO A 383 -31.35 -23.00 44.70
CA PRO A 383 -30.28 -22.13 45.19
C PRO A 383 -29.42 -21.59 44.03
N ALA A 384 -28.65 -20.53 44.28
CA ALA A 384 -27.69 -20.02 43.31
C ALA A 384 -26.77 -21.16 42.81
N GLY A 385 -26.69 -21.34 41.48
CA GLY A 385 -25.90 -22.40 40.87
C GLY A 385 -26.61 -23.75 40.65
N SER A 386 -27.79 -23.99 41.23
CA SER A 386 -28.54 -25.25 40.99
C SER A 386 -28.81 -25.52 39.52
N LEU A 387 -29.11 -24.46 38.75
CA LEU A 387 -29.36 -24.56 37.31
C LEU A 387 -28.09 -24.47 36.44
N SER A 388 -26.89 -24.43 37.05
CA SER A 388 -25.63 -24.19 36.34
C SER A 388 -24.97 -25.45 35.81
N THR A 389 -25.25 -26.60 36.40
CA THR A 389 -24.62 -27.89 36.10
C THR A 389 -25.69 -28.97 35.94
N VAL A 390 -25.39 -29.99 35.14
CA VAL A 390 -26.23 -31.20 35.06
C VAL A 390 -25.72 -32.16 36.14
N ASP A 391 -26.28 -32.08 37.34
CA ASP A 391 -25.76 -32.77 38.53
C ASP A 391 -26.84 -33.43 39.39
N GLY A 392 -28.11 -33.30 39.04
CA GLY A 392 -29.25 -33.83 39.78
C GLY A 392 -29.74 -32.92 40.91
N ASN A 393 -29.23 -31.69 41.04
CA ASN A 393 -29.74 -30.71 42.00
C ASN A 393 -30.96 -29.97 41.42
N LEU A 394 -32.12 -30.60 41.56
CA LEU A 394 -33.34 -30.18 40.88
C LEU A 394 -34.03 -28.97 41.53
N ALA A 395 -34.31 -27.95 40.73
CA ALA A 395 -35.39 -27.01 40.99
C ALA A 395 -36.74 -27.70 40.72
N THR A 396 -37.70 -27.59 41.65
CA THR A 396 -38.94 -28.36 41.56
C THR A 396 -40.19 -27.51 41.75
N TRP A 397 -41.27 -27.84 41.05
CA TRP A 397 -42.59 -27.27 41.26
C TRP A 397 -43.67 -28.34 41.17
N THR A 398 -44.54 -28.43 42.18
CA THR A 398 -45.62 -29.43 42.22
C THR A 398 -46.98 -28.81 41.86
N ASN A 399 -47.61 -29.34 40.81
CA ASN A 399 -49.03 -29.11 40.53
C ASN A 399 -49.88 -30.08 41.35
N ASN A 400 -50.71 -29.55 42.25
CA ASN A 400 -51.60 -30.35 43.10
C ASN A 400 -53.02 -30.52 42.52
N GLY A 401 -53.32 -29.87 41.39
CA GLY A 401 -54.63 -29.86 40.75
C GLY A 401 -54.69 -30.66 39.44
N ASN A 402 -55.91 -30.83 38.92
CA ASN A 402 -56.18 -31.37 37.57
C ASN A 402 -56.54 -30.25 36.57
N GLY A 403 -56.29 -28.99 36.95
CA GLY A 403 -56.49 -27.82 36.10
C GLY A 403 -55.17 -27.37 35.49
N ASN A 404 -55.25 -26.53 34.45
CA ASN A 404 -54.06 -25.91 33.87
C ASN A 404 -53.42 -24.95 34.88
N GLN A 405 -52.29 -25.33 35.46
CA GLN A 405 -51.49 -24.48 36.33
C GLN A 405 -50.14 -24.22 35.68
N SER A 406 -49.60 -23.01 35.89
CA SER A 406 -48.31 -22.62 35.33
C SER A 406 -47.35 -22.17 36.42
N ALA A 407 -46.10 -22.56 36.27
CA ALA A 407 -44.99 -22.13 37.11
C ALA A 407 -43.83 -21.67 36.26
N THR A 408 -43.03 -20.75 36.81
CA THR A 408 -41.84 -20.22 36.14
C THR A 408 -40.66 -20.22 37.10
N VAL A 409 -39.48 -20.58 36.59
CA VAL A 409 -38.19 -20.30 37.21
C VAL A 409 -37.37 -19.40 36.29
N THR A 410 -36.89 -18.29 36.85
CA THR A 410 -36.12 -17.27 36.12
C THR A 410 -34.70 -17.22 36.68
N ALA A 411 -33.73 -17.38 35.80
CA ALA A 411 -32.30 -17.35 36.10
C ALA A 411 -31.62 -16.17 35.37
N THR A 412 -30.62 -15.58 36.00
CA THR A 412 -29.89 -14.41 35.49
C THR A 412 -28.39 -14.63 35.51
N GLY A 413 -27.65 -13.74 34.84
CA GLY A 413 -26.19 -13.71 34.92
C GLY A 413 -25.49 -14.59 33.89
N TYR A 414 -26.12 -14.83 32.75
CA TYR A 414 -25.54 -15.50 31.58
C TYR A 414 -24.59 -14.58 30.81
N ALA A 415 -23.66 -13.93 31.50
CA ALA A 415 -22.68 -13.03 30.89
C ALA A 415 -21.47 -13.83 30.36
N PRO A 416 -20.93 -13.51 29.17
CA PRO A 416 -19.70 -14.12 28.70
C PRO A 416 -18.50 -13.68 29.57
N PRO A 417 -17.49 -14.54 29.78
CA PRO A 417 -16.33 -14.23 30.62
C PRO A 417 -15.45 -13.11 30.05
N ALA A 418 -15.51 -12.88 28.74
CA ALA A 418 -14.92 -11.75 28.05
C ALA A 418 -15.97 -11.12 27.13
N ALA A 419 -15.90 -9.81 26.94
CA ALA A 419 -16.78 -9.11 26.01
C ALA A 419 -16.61 -9.67 24.60
N ILE A 420 -17.73 -9.97 23.93
CA ILE A 420 -17.71 -10.44 22.55
C ILE A 420 -17.42 -9.23 21.65
N PRO A 421 -16.36 -9.24 20.82
CA PRO A 421 -16.04 -8.11 19.95
C PRO A 421 -17.16 -7.81 18.95
N ALA A 422 -17.43 -6.53 18.69
CA ALA A 422 -18.33 -6.12 17.61
C ALA A 422 -17.84 -6.63 16.25
N GLY A 423 -18.77 -7.00 15.36
CA GLY A 423 -18.53 -7.71 14.10
C GLY A 423 -18.47 -9.23 14.24
N SER A 424 -18.67 -9.80 15.44
CA SER A 424 -18.68 -11.26 15.63
C SER A 424 -19.89 -11.91 14.96
N LEU A 425 -19.67 -13.01 14.22
CA LEU A 425 -20.74 -13.78 13.60
C LEU A 425 -21.18 -14.93 14.51
N LEU A 426 -22.43 -14.89 14.97
CA LEU A 426 -23.03 -15.95 15.77
C LEU A 426 -23.48 -17.11 14.86
N THR A 427 -22.83 -18.26 14.97
CA THR A 427 -23.16 -19.45 14.16
C THR A 427 -24.15 -20.38 14.85
N SER A 428 -24.19 -20.37 16.18
CA SER A 428 -25.14 -21.14 16.98
C SER A 428 -25.36 -20.47 18.33
N ALA A 429 -26.61 -20.35 18.77
CA ALA A 429 -26.97 -20.16 20.16
C ALA A 429 -28.06 -21.14 20.54
N LYS A 430 -27.82 -21.95 21.58
CA LYS A 430 -28.76 -22.97 22.03
C LYS A 430 -28.97 -22.84 23.52
N ILE A 431 -30.22 -22.87 23.95
CA ILE A 431 -30.55 -23.03 25.36
C ILE A 431 -30.62 -24.53 25.63
N ARG A 432 -29.75 -25.01 26.51
CA ARG A 432 -29.83 -26.36 27.07
C ARG A 432 -30.75 -26.33 28.28
N VAL A 433 -31.84 -27.09 28.19
CA VAL A 433 -32.78 -27.30 29.29
C VAL A 433 -32.73 -28.78 29.67
N VAL A 434 -32.39 -29.06 30.93
CA VAL A 434 -32.53 -30.42 31.48
C VAL A 434 -33.74 -30.41 32.40
N HIS A 435 -34.81 -31.10 32.00
CA HIS A 435 -36.10 -31.04 32.68
C HIS A 435 -36.84 -32.37 32.62
N GLY A 436 -37.88 -32.52 33.44
CA GLY A 436 -38.77 -33.67 33.39
C GLY A 436 -39.91 -33.53 34.40
N ASN A 437 -40.85 -34.47 34.34
CA ASN A 437 -42.02 -34.48 35.21
C ASN A 437 -42.24 -35.88 35.78
N ASP A 438 -42.46 -36.00 37.10
CA ASP A 438 -42.65 -37.31 37.75
C ASP A 438 -43.94 -38.05 37.33
N ASN A 439 -44.81 -37.35 36.59
CA ASN A 439 -46.03 -37.84 35.98
C ASN A 439 -46.18 -37.28 34.55
N GLY A 440 -45.11 -37.31 33.76
CA GLY A 440 -45.02 -36.61 32.47
C GLY A 440 -46.14 -36.91 31.46
N SER A 441 -46.43 -35.89 30.65
CA SER A 441 -47.46 -35.88 29.62
C SER A 441 -46.99 -35.13 28.38
N SER A 442 -47.29 -35.68 27.20
CA SER A 442 -47.08 -34.96 25.94
C SER A 442 -48.06 -33.79 25.72
N GLN A 443 -48.96 -33.54 26.67
CA GLN A 443 -49.89 -32.40 26.65
C GLN A 443 -49.38 -31.19 27.45
N ASP A 444 -48.25 -31.33 28.13
CA ASP A 444 -47.66 -30.22 28.88
C ASP A 444 -47.12 -29.17 27.92
N ALA A 445 -47.36 -27.90 28.26
CA ALA A 445 -46.89 -26.76 27.49
C ALA A 445 -45.66 -26.17 28.18
N LEU A 446 -44.48 -26.60 27.72
CA LEU A 446 -43.19 -26.20 28.24
C LEU A 446 -42.55 -25.14 27.33
N SER A 447 -41.85 -24.19 27.93
CA SER A 447 -41.24 -23.11 27.18
C SER A 447 -40.06 -22.49 27.92
N VAL A 448 -39.13 -21.93 27.14
CA VAL A 448 -38.09 -21.06 27.65
C VAL A 448 -38.23 -19.67 27.02
N GLN A 449 -38.04 -18.65 27.82
CA GLN A 449 -38.07 -17.25 27.41
C GLN A 449 -36.67 -16.64 27.52
N LEU A 450 -36.25 -15.94 26.48
CA LEU A 450 -35.02 -15.15 26.40
C LEU A 450 -35.41 -13.71 26.07
N GLY A 451 -35.33 -12.82 27.06
CA GLY A 451 -35.86 -11.47 26.91
C GLY A 451 -37.36 -11.47 26.61
N ALA A 452 -37.77 -10.93 25.45
CA ALA A 452 -39.17 -10.93 25.02
C ALA A 452 -39.57 -12.20 24.23
N ASP A 453 -38.59 -12.95 23.74
CA ASP A 453 -38.83 -14.08 22.85
C ASP A 453 -39.11 -15.36 23.65
N LYS A 454 -40.13 -16.11 23.22
CA LYS A 454 -40.57 -17.34 23.86
C LYS A 454 -40.44 -18.52 22.89
N PHE A 455 -39.78 -19.57 23.34
CA PHE A 455 -39.46 -20.76 22.56
C PHE A 455 -40.10 -21.99 23.20
N GLY A 456 -40.61 -22.91 22.37
CA GLY A 456 -41.19 -24.17 22.86
C GLY A 456 -40.10 -25.14 23.32
N VAL A 457 -40.35 -25.82 24.42
CA VAL A 457 -39.55 -26.96 24.89
C VAL A 457 -40.41 -28.23 24.70
N PRO A 458 -39.87 -29.33 24.15
CA PRO A 458 -40.60 -30.58 24.03
C PRO A 458 -41.09 -31.10 25.39
N SER A 459 -42.28 -31.70 25.42
CA SER A 459 -42.81 -32.42 26.58
C SER A 459 -42.90 -33.92 26.30
N TYR A 460 -42.72 -34.73 27.35
CA TYR A 460 -42.54 -36.17 27.25
C TYR A 460 -43.52 -36.91 28.16
N SER A 461 -44.04 -38.04 27.70
CA SER A 461 -45.00 -38.88 28.46
C SER A 461 -44.30 -39.95 29.31
N ASP A 462 -43.18 -39.59 29.94
CA ASP A 462 -42.40 -40.47 30.81
C ASP A 462 -41.93 -39.73 32.07
N LYS A 463 -41.11 -40.38 32.91
CA LYS A 463 -40.65 -39.87 34.20
C LYS A 463 -39.16 -39.55 34.23
N VAL A 464 -38.53 -39.47 33.07
CA VAL A 464 -37.08 -39.32 32.92
C VAL A 464 -36.76 -37.83 32.73
N LEU A 465 -35.58 -37.40 33.20
CA LEU A 465 -35.04 -36.09 32.84
C LEU A 465 -34.53 -36.12 31.39
N HIS A 466 -35.06 -35.24 30.56
CA HIS A 466 -34.65 -35.06 29.17
C HIS A 466 -33.74 -33.85 29.05
N THR A 467 -32.84 -33.90 28.07
CA THR A 467 -31.97 -32.78 27.72
C THR A 467 -32.37 -32.25 26.35
N ASP A 468 -32.98 -31.07 26.34
CA ASP A 468 -33.40 -30.41 25.11
C ASP A 468 -32.48 -29.24 24.77
N LEU A 469 -32.26 -29.05 23.47
CA LEU A 469 -31.52 -27.92 22.92
C LEU A 469 -32.45 -27.07 22.06
N VAL A 470 -32.77 -25.87 22.56
CA VAL A 470 -33.65 -24.92 21.90
C VAL A 470 -32.79 -23.90 21.14
N ASP A 471 -32.94 -23.82 19.82
CA ASP A 471 -32.20 -22.86 18.99
C ASP A 471 -32.75 -21.44 19.17
N VAL A 472 -31.88 -20.53 19.62
CA VAL A 472 -32.15 -19.11 19.83
C VAL A 472 -31.19 -18.21 19.05
N THR A 473 -30.51 -18.77 18.04
CA THR A 473 -29.48 -18.06 17.24
C THR A 473 -30.01 -16.76 16.66
N GLY A 474 -31.22 -16.78 16.08
CA GLY A 474 -31.84 -15.59 15.49
C GLY A 474 -32.03 -14.44 16.48
N ALA A 475 -32.41 -14.75 17.73
CA ALA A 475 -32.69 -13.75 18.76
C ALA A 475 -31.44 -13.03 19.29
N LEU A 476 -30.27 -13.70 19.25
CA LEU A 476 -29.01 -13.15 19.76
C LEU A 476 -28.06 -12.65 18.68
N SER A 477 -28.22 -13.09 17.44
CA SER A 477 -27.28 -12.81 16.34
C SER A 477 -26.96 -11.32 16.18
N GLN A 478 -27.98 -10.45 16.23
CA GLN A 478 -27.78 -9.01 16.11
C GLN A 478 -27.03 -8.42 17.32
N GLN A 479 -27.40 -8.80 18.54
CA GLN A 479 -26.75 -8.29 19.75
C GLN A 479 -25.28 -8.72 19.85
N VAL A 480 -24.98 -9.95 19.40
CA VAL A 480 -23.61 -10.47 19.33
C VAL A 480 -22.80 -9.72 18.28
N TYR A 481 -23.39 -9.48 17.11
CA TYR A 481 -22.75 -8.71 16.05
C TYR A 481 -22.46 -7.26 16.47
N ASP A 482 -23.41 -6.59 17.14
CA ASP A 482 -23.22 -5.21 17.61
C ASP A 482 -22.22 -5.11 18.78
N GLY A 483 -21.72 -6.23 19.31
CA GLY A 483 -20.91 -6.28 20.52
C GLY A 483 -21.69 -5.90 21.79
N GLY A 484 -23.02 -5.88 21.71
CA GLY A 484 -23.93 -5.46 22.77
C GLY A 484 -24.35 -6.58 23.73
N PHE A 485 -24.04 -7.84 23.41
CA PHE A 485 -24.38 -8.97 24.27
C PHE A 485 -23.54 -8.98 25.56
N THR A 486 -24.12 -8.46 26.65
CA THR A 486 -23.50 -8.39 27.98
C THR A 486 -24.02 -9.46 28.94
N GLY A 487 -25.06 -10.19 28.53
CA GLY A 487 -25.62 -11.32 29.23
C GLY A 487 -27.10 -11.49 28.92
N ALA A 488 -27.69 -12.55 29.48
CA ALA A 488 -29.10 -12.85 29.30
C ALA A 488 -29.81 -13.10 30.64
N GLN A 489 -31.14 -13.06 30.59
CA GLN A 489 -32.05 -13.65 31.55
C GLN A 489 -32.84 -14.73 30.84
N LEU A 490 -32.90 -15.92 31.43
CA LEU A 490 -33.68 -17.04 30.93
C LEU A 490 -34.80 -17.35 31.91
N ALA A 491 -36.01 -17.61 31.41
CA ALA A 491 -37.12 -18.09 32.23
C ALA A 491 -37.69 -19.37 31.64
N TYR A 492 -37.69 -20.45 32.42
CA TYR A 492 -38.37 -21.70 32.07
C TYR A 492 -39.77 -21.68 32.66
N THR A 493 -40.78 -21.90 31.82
CA THR A 493 -42.19 -21.96 32.21
C THR A 493 -42.79 -23.30 31.86
N ALA A 494 -43.34 -23.97 32.87
CA ALA A 494 -44.12 -25.19 32.71
C ALA A 494 -45.60 -24.90 32.95
N ALA A 495 -46.45 -25.25 31.98
CA ALA A 495 -47.90 -25.24 32.13
C ALA A 495 -48.44 -26.67 32.03
N VAL A 496 -48.88 -27.21 33.16
CA VAL A 496 -49.21 -28.63 33.38
C VAL A 496 -50.69 -28.76 33.74
N LYS A 497 -51.39 -29.76 33.19
CA LYS A 497 -52.85 -29.98 33.37
C LYS A 497 -53.20 -31.14 34.29
N HIS A 498 -52.21 -31.82 34.84
CA HIS A 498 -52.38 -32.94 35.75
C HIS A 498 -51.55 -32.75 37.01
N LYS A 499 -51.80 -33.59 38.00
CA LYS A 499 -50.95 -33.67 39.18
C LYS A 499 -49.57 -34.20 38.78
N GLY A 500 -48.53 -33.63 39.38
CA GLY A 500 -47.15 -34.03 39.12
C GLY A 500 -46.16 -32.98 39.62
N THR A 501 -44.91 -33.38 39.71
CA THR A 501 -43.78 -32.50 40.06
C THR A 501 -42.94 -32.28 38.82
N GLU A 502 -42.92 -31.04 38.36
CA GLU A 502 -41.99 -30.56 37.35
C GLU A 502 -40.61 -30.35 37.97
N GLN A 503 -39.58 -30.74 37.24
CA GLN A 503 -38.19 -30.74 37.68
C GLN A 503 -37.33 -30.07 36.60
N VAL A 504 -36.40 -29.21 37.03
CA VAL A 504 -35.39 -28.60 36.16
C VAL A 504 -34.02 -28.75 36.84
N ASP A 505 -33.09 -29.40 36.15
CA ASP A 505 -31.73 -29.62 36.62
C ASP A 505 -30.78 -28.55 36.08
N ALA A 506 -30.87 -28.21 34.79
CA ALA A 506 -29.98 -27.23 34.19
C ALA A 506 -30.70 -26.30 33.23
N LEU A 507 -30.26 -25.04 33.21
CA LEU A 507 -30.68 -24.02 32.26
C LEU A 507 -29.43 -23.26 31.81
N GLN A 508 -28.83 -23.67 30.69
CA GLN A 508 -27.56 -23.13 30.18
C GLN A 508 -27.75 -22.49 28.80
N LEU A 509 -26.94 -21.49 28.47
CA LEU A 509 -26.90 -20.88 27.14
C LEU A 509 -25.56 -21.21 26.47
N GLU A 510 -25.60 -22.03 25.43
CA GLU A 510 -24.44 -22.44 24.63
C GLU A 510 -24.32 -21.53 23.41
N LEU A 511 -23.21 -20.82 23.30
CA LEU A 511 -22.90 -19.95 22.18
C LEU A 511 -21.73 -20.51 21.39
N THR A 512 -21.84 -20.47 20.07
CA THR A 512 -20.71 -20.59 19.13
C THR A 512 -20.72 -19.37 18.23
N TYR A 513 -19.64 -18.60 18.27
CA TYR A 513 -19.48 -17.39 17.45
C TYR A 513 -18.06 -17.31 16.91
N THR A 514 -17.88 -16.57 15.81
CA THR A 514 -16.57 -16.32 15.21
C THR A 514 -16.24 -14.84 15.33
N PRO A 515 -15.28 -14.46 16.20
CA PRO A 515 -14.86 -13.06 16.31
C PRO A 515 -14.13 -12.60 15.05
N PRO A 516 -14.13 -11.30 14.74
CA PRO A 516 -13.34 -10.76 13.64
C PRO A 516 -11.86 -11.11 13.80
N ALA A 517 -11.25 -11.57 12.70
CA ALA A 517 -9.83 -11.86 12.63
C ALA A 517 -9.24 -11.30 11.34
N LEU A 518 -7.93 -11.05 11.32
CA LEU A 518 -7.20 -10.80 10.08
C LEU A 518 -7.13 -12.12 9.31
N ARG A 519 -7.85 -12.23 8.19
CA ARG A 519 -7.96 -13.45 7.38
C ARG A 519 -7.18 -13.33 6.09
N ALA A 520 -6.34 -14.30 5.80
CA ALA A 520 -5.72 -14.41 4.48
C ALA A 520 -6.78 -14.40 3.37
N GLN A 521 -6.40 -13.89 2.20
CA GLN A 521 -7.24 -13.95 1.01
C GLN A 521 -7.66 -15.39 0.72
N SER A 522 -8.93 -15.59 0.39
CA SER A 522 -9.56 -16.89 0.22
C SER A 522 -10.68 -16.84 -0.83
N GLY A 523 -11.40 -17.96 -1.00
CA GLY A 523 -12.53 -18.06 -1.91
C GLY A 523 -12.14 -17.83 -3.37
N CYS A 524 -12.99 -17.11 -4.11
CA CYS A 524 -12.80 -16.89 -5.54
C CYS A 524 -11.53 -16.10 -5.89
N THR A 525 -10.96 -15.34 -4.95
CA THR A 525 -9.77 -14.50 -5.18
C THR A 525 -8.47 -15.30 -5.31
N GLN A 526 -8.49 -16.55 -4.86
CA GLN A 526 -7.36 -17.50 -4.92
C GLN A 526 -7.45 -18.45 -6.12
N LEU A 527 -8.60 -18.51 -6.80
CA LEU A 527 -8.78 -19.38 -7.97
C LEU A 527 -8.02 -18.85 -9.17
N MET A 528 -7.53 -19.74 -10.02
CA MET A 528 -6.87 -19.35 -11.27
C MET A 528 -7.82 -18.54 -12.16
N TYR A 529 -7.34 -17.41 -12.66
CA TYR A 529 -8.11 -16.42 -13.42
C TYR A 529 -8.27 -16.82 -14.90
N VAL A 530 -8.53 -18.11 -15.10
CA VAL A 530 -8.93 -18.75 -16.35
C VAL A 530 -10.27 -19.48 -16.18
N THR A 531 -10.81 -19.49 -14.96
CA THR A 531 -12.07 -20.14 -14.60
C THR A 531 -13.17 -19.10 -14.38
N SER A 532 -14.41 -19.44 -14.70
CA SER A 532 -15.57 -18.54 -14.51
C SER A 532 -15.92 -18.30 -13.03
N ALA A 533 -15.38 -19.12 -12.13
CA ALA A 533 -15.58 -18.99 -10.68
C ALA A 533 -14.54 -18.08 -10.02
N ALA A 534 -13.46 -17.72 -10.72
CA ALA A 534 -12.43 -16.84 -10.19
C ALA A 534 -12.89 -15.39 -10.16
N CYS A 535 -12.31 -14.62 -9.24
CA CYS A 535 -12.58 -13.20 -9.12
C CYS A 535 -11.27 -12.44 -8.84
N ALA A 536 -11.20 -11.19 -9.28
CA ALA A 536 -10.10 -10.29 -8.95
C ALA A 536 -10.38 -9.58 -7.62
N LEU A 537 -9.33 -9.26 -6.87
CA LEU A 537 -9.41 -8.42 -5.67
C LEU A 537 -9.92 -7.02 -6.02
N VAL A 538 -9.34 -6.45 -7.07
CA VAL A 538 -9.74 -5.14 -7.60
C VAL A 538 -10.17 -5.31 -9.05
N THR A 539 -11.35 -4.77 -9.35
CA THR A 539 -11.88 -4.71 -10.71
C THR A 539 -12.15 -3.28 -11.12
N SER A 540 -11.82 -2.92 -12.36
CA SER A 540 -12.37 -1.74 -13.03
C SER A 540 -12.99 -2.14 -14.36
N VAL A 541 -14.23 -1.70 -14.64
CA VAL A 541 -14.97 -2.10 -15.85
C VAL A 541 -15.00 -1.00 -16.91
N ASN A 542 -15.17 -1.41 -18.17
CA ASN A 542 -15.28 -0.49 -19.31
C ASN A 542 -16.59 0.32 -19.28
N THR A 543 -16.60 1.44 -18.57
CA THR A 543 -17.66 2.45 -18.67
C THR A 543 -17.04 3.83 -18.88
N SER A 544 -17.75 4.76 -19.51
CA SER A 544 -17.21 6.07 -19.91
C SER A 544 -16.88 7.02 -18.75
N GLY A 545 -17.31 6.69 -17.52
CA GLY A 545 -17.03 7.45 -16.30
C GLY A 545 -16.02 6.80 -15.36
N ASN A 546 -15.50 5.62 -15.69
CA ASN A 546 -14.56 4.92 -14.80
C ASN A 546 -13.20 5.62 -14.77
N ARG A 547 -12.81 6.10 -13.59
CA ARG A 547 -11.44 6.56 -13.31
C ARG A 547 -10.95 5.92 -12.02
N PHE A 548 -9.86 5.17 -12.09
CA PHE A 548 -9.28 4.52 -10.92
C PHE A 548 -7.80 4.84 -10.86
N TYR A 549 -7.36 5.38 -9.74
CA TYR A 549 -5.99 5.83 -9.49
C TYR A 549 -5.52 5.38 -8.11
N VAL A 550 -4.29 4.91 -8.03
CA VAL A 550 -3.64 4.50 -6.78
C VAL A 550 -2.28 5.21 -6.70
N GLN A 551 -2.17 6.15 -5.77
CA GLN A 551 -0.95 6.86 -5.41
C GLN A 551 -0.23 6.11 -4.30
N GLY A 552 0.30 4.94 -4.63
CA GLY A 552 0.94 4.03 -3.68
C GLY A 552 1.04 2.61 -4.22
N THR A 553 1.86 1.79 -3.58
CA THR A 553 2.05 0.39 -3.99
C THR A 553 0.73 -0.38 -3.81
N THR A 554 0.36 -1.14 -4.84
CA THR A 554 -0.66 -2.17 -4.72
C THR A 554 0.02 -3.51 -4.46
N TYR A 555 -0.24 -4.11 -3.30
CA TYR A 555 0.38 -5.36 -2.86
C TYR A 555 -0.68 -6.43 -2.59
N ALA A 556 -0.92 -7.29 -3.57
CA ALA A 556 -1.91 -8.36 -3.54
C ALA A 556 -1.30 -9.69 -4.05
N PRO A 557 -0.27 -10.22 -3.37
CA PRO A 557 0.58 -11.29 -3.90
C PRO A 557 -0.17 -12.61 -4.16
N LYS A 558 -1.36 -12.78 -3.56
CA LYS A 558 -2.20 -13.96 -3.72
C LYS A 558 -3.44 -13.74 -4.60
N ALA A 559 -3.72 -12.53 -5.07
CA ALA A 559 -4.93 -12.22 -5.82
C ALA A 559 -4.65 -11.59 -7.18
N VAL A 560 -5.68 -11.65 -8.03
CA VAL A 560 -5.65 -11.03 -9.36
C VAL A 560 -6.13 -9.59 -9.27
N LEU A 561 -5.57 -8.73 -10.11
CA LEU A 561 -6.11 -7.41 -10.41
C LEU A 561 -6.60 -7.42 -11.86
N ASP A 562 -7.84 -7.00 -12.08
CA ASP A 562 -8.43 -6.90 -13.43
C ASP A 562 -8.85 -5.45 -13.70
N ILE A 563 -8.01 -4.76 -14.44
CA ILE A 563 -8.06 -3.31 -14.57
C ILE A 563 -8.39 -2.96 -16.02
N THR A 564 -9.64 -2.55 -16.26
CA THR A 564 -10.01 -1.89 -17.50
C THR A 564 -9.83 -0.38 -17.39
N LEU A 565 -9.04 0.15 -18.32
CA LEU A 565 -8.71 1.55 -18.49
C LEU A 565 -9.47 2.07 -19.70
N ASN A 566 -10.29 3.08 -19.49
CA ASN A 566 -11.04 3.74 -20.55
C ASN A 566 -10.65 5.21 -20.60
N ASN A 567 -10.15 5.67 -21.75
CA ASN A 567 -9.68 7.05 -21.95
C ASN A 567 -8.69 7.52 -20.86
N ALA A 568 -7.74 6.67 -20.47
CA ALA A 568 -6.71 7.04 -19.50
C ALA A 568 -5.95 8.28 -20.02
N ILE A 569 -5.86 9.30 -19.17
CA ILE A 569 -5.18 10.58 -19.44
C ILE A 569 -3.95 10.80 -18.55
N GLU A 570 -3.75 9.95 -17.53
CA GLU A 570 -2.72 10.07 -16.48
C GLU A 570 -2.26 8.70 -15.94
N PRO A 571 -1.14 8.60 -15.18
CA PRO A 571 -0.69 7.35 -14.55
C PRO A 571 -1.73 6.80 -13.58
N ILE A 572 -1.96 5.48 -13.59
CA ILE A 572 -3.00 4.83 -12.79
C ILE A 572 -2.44 4.17 -11.54
N PHE A 573 -1.27 3.55 -11.62
CA PHE A 573 -0.58 2.99 -10.46
C PHE A 573 0.78 3.67 -10.30
N ARG A 574 0.91 4.47 -9.25
CA ARG A 574 2.17 5.08 -8.85
C ARG A 574 2.73 4.30 -7.66
N PHE A 575 4.04 4.02 -7.63
CA PHE A 575 4.72 3.05 -6.74
C PHE A 575 4.48 1.57 -7.05
N GLY A 576 4.16 1.23 -8.30
CA GLY A 576 4.17 -0.15 -8.78
C GLY A 576 3.11 -1.10 -8.21
N VAL A 577 3.06 -2.29 -8.80
CA VAL A 577 2.04 -3.31 -8.57
C VAL A 577 2.71 -4.65 -8.33
N ILE A 578 2.34 -5.30 -7.24
CA ILE A 578 2.71 -6.68 -6.91
C ILE A 578 1.42 -7.47 -6.77
N ALA A 579 1.19 -8.44 -7.66
CA ALA A 579 -0.04 -9.23 -7.68
C ALA A 579 0.27 -10.70 -7.97
N ARG A 580 -0.71 -11.59 -7.77
CA ARG A 580 -0.61 -12.97 -8.32
C ARG A 580 -0.62 -12.91 -9.85
N SER A 581 -1.62 -12.24 -10.41
CA SER A 581 -1.75 -11.99 -11.86
C SER A 581 -2.33 -10.59 -12.08
N LEU A 582 -1.94 -9.96 -13.18
CA LEU A 582 -2.39 -8.63 -13.58
C LEU A 582 -2.99 -8.71 -14.99
N GLN A 583 -4.28 -8.41 -15.07
CA GLN A 583 -5.03 -8.26 -16.31
C GLN A 583 -5.27 -6.77 -16.54
N VAL A 584 -4.78 -6.24 -17.66
CA VAL A 584 -4.99 -4.85 -18.04
C VAL A 584 -5.67 -4.78 -19.38
N LYS A 585 -6.77 -4.05 -19.46
CA LYS A 585 -7.47 -3.80 -20.70
C LYS A 585 -7.54 -2.31 -21.00
N LEU A 586 -6.95 -1.86 -22.10
CA LEU A 586 -7.04 -0.49 -22.58
C LEU A 586 -8.16 -0.41 -23.61
N THR A 587 -9.03 0.57 -23.45
CA THR A 587 -10.18 0.80 -24.33
C THR A 587 -10.29 2.29 -24.70
N GLY A 588 -10.85 2.56 -25.88
CA GLY A 588 -10.94 3.91 -26.44
C GLY A 588 -9.63 4.44 -27.03
N SER A 589 -9.63 5.72 -27.43
CA SER A 589 -8.44 6.42 -27.89
C SER A 589 -7.62 6.85 -26.68
N VAL A 590 -6.70 6.01 -26.21
CA VAL A 590 -5.73 6.40 -25.19
C VAL A 590 -4.80 7.47 -25.76
N SER A 591 -5.03 8.73 -25.39
CA SER A 591 -4.18 9.87 -25.76
C SER A 591 -3.02 10.07 -24.78
N PHE A 592 -3.02 9.36 -23.65
CA PHE A 592 -1.95 9.45 -22.67
C PHE A 592 -0.66 8.83 -23.19
N THR A 593 0.40 9.64 -23.16
CA THR A 593 1.74 9.26 -23.60
C THR A 593 2.69 8.97 -22.44
N GLY A 594 2.28 9.17 -21.19
CA GLY A 594 3.12 8.86 -20.03
C GLY A 594 3.04 7.38 -19.62
N PRO A 595 3.77 6.98 -18.56
CA PRO A 595 3.68 5.64 -17.99
C PRO A 595 2.36 5.44 -17.25
N VAL A 596 1.67 4.33 -17.54
CA VAL A 596 0.43 3.94 -16.85
C VAL A 596 0.73 3.37 -15.46
N ILE A 597 1.84 2.65 -15.34
CA ILE A 597 2.37 2.15 -14.08
C ILE A 597 3.79 2.65 -13.93
N GLU A 598 4.10 3.23 -12.78
CA GLU A 598 5.44 3.75 -12.50
C GLU A 598 5.91 3.42 -11.09
N VAL A 599 7.23 3.30 -10.99
CA VAL A 599 7.98 3.48 -9.75
C VAL A 599 8.84 4.74 -9.92
N PRO A 600 9.02 5.56 -8.86
CA PRO A 600 9.80 6.80 -8.95
C PRO A 600 11.19 6.57 -9.60
N ASP A 601 11.64 7.49 -10.46
CA ASP A 601 12.89 7.41 -11.25
C ASP A 601 14.15 7.04 -10.45
N ASP A 602 14.13 7.27 -9.14
CA ASP A 602 15.20 6.83 -8.26
C ASP A 602 15.35 5.29 -8.22
N SER A 603 14.40 4.53 -8.78
CA SER A 603 14.30 3.07 -8.90
C SER A 603 15.66 2.39 -9.09
N PRO A 604 15.94 1.26 -8.41
CA PRO A 604 17.29 0.87 -8.07
C PRO A 604 18.06 0.48 -9.33
N GLY A 605 18.82 1.43 -9.87
CA GLY A 605 20.22 1.17 -9.78
C GLY A 605 20.75 1.60 -8.43
N PHE A 606 21.60 0.77 -7.86
CA PHE A 606 22.33 1.13 -6.65
C PHE A 606 23.06 2.44 -6.91
N VAL A 607 22.68 3.49 -6.18
CA VAL A 607 23.35 4.78 -6.25
C VAL A 607 24.59 4.69 -5.36
N PHE A 608 25.78 4.66 -5.96
CA PHE A 608 27.01 4.92 -5.20
C PHE A 608 27.59 6.27 -5.59
N GLY A 609 28.05 6.99 -4.57
CA GLY A 609 28.69 8.29 -4.71
C GLY A 609 30.20 8.16 -4.70
N VAL A 610 30.88 8.99 -5.47
CA VAL A 610 32.33 9.20 -5.38
C VAL A 610 32.63 10.69 -5.32
N TYR A 611 33.71 11.03 -4.62
CA TYR A 611 34.37 12.32 -4.74
C TYR A 611 35.56 12.18 -5.68
N LEU A 612 35.58 13.03 -6.70
CA LEU A 612 36.69 13.16 -7.61
C LEU A 612 37.43 14.47 -7.33
N ALA A 613 38.75 14.42 -7.30
CA ALA A 613 39.60 15.60 -7.21
C ALA A 613 40.63 15.59 -8.35
N ALA A 614 40.60 16.61 -9.19
CA ALA A 614 41.53 16.75 -10.30
C ALA A 614 42.71 17.64 -9.91
N TYR A 615 43.91 17.17 -10.25
CA TYR A 615 45.19 17.84 -10.10
C TYR A 615 45.74 18.10 -11.50
N VAL A 616 46.25 19.30 -11.72
CA VAL A 616 46.85 19.69 -13.01
C VAL A 616 48.31 20.03 -12.76
N CYS A 617 49.19 19.43 -13.55
CA CYS A 617 50.64 19.61 -13.49
C CYS A 617 51.13 20.15 -14.85
N PRO A 618 51.09 21.47 -15.06
CA PRO A 618 51.53 22.07 -16.32
C PRO A 618 53.00 21.77 -16.61
N GLY A 619 53.32 21.40 -17.85
CA GLY A 619 54.70 21.18 -18.30
C GLY A 619 55.41 19.94 -17.74
N ALA A 620 54.72 19.13 -16.92
CA ALA A 620 55.23 17.86 -16.43
C ALA A 620 54.70 16.70 -17.28
N SER A 621 55.52 15.67 -17.51
CA SER A 621 55.12 14.44 -18.21
C SER A 621 54.23 13.54 -17.37
N THR A 622 54.29 13.65 -16.05
CA THR A 622 53.41 12.94 -15.10
C THR A 622 52.88 13.94 -14.06
N CYS A 623 51.76 13.60 -13.42
CA CYS A 623 51.16 14.45 -12.39
C CYS A 623 50.97 13.67 -11.10
N THR A 624 51.72 14.03 -10.06
CA THR A 624 51.53 13.44 -8.73
C THR A 624 50.41 14.19 -8.01
N PRO A 625 49.36 13.51 -7.50
CA PRO A 625 48.27 14.17 -6.78
C PRO A 625 48.75 14.71 -5.42
N ALA A 626 49.23 15.95 -5.41
CA ALA A 626 49.72 16.62 -4.21
C ALA A 626 49.21 18.06 -4.15
N GLY A 627 48.97 18.56 -2.94
CA GLY A 627 48.50 19.94 -2.71
C GLY A 627 46.98 20.13 -2.91
N THR A 628 46.59 21.36 -3.26
CA THR A 628 45.18 21.72 -3.47
C THR A 628 44.73 21.30 -4.86
N PRO A 629 43.65 20.51 -5.01
CA PRO A 629 43.16 20.14 -6.33
C PRO A 629 42.63 21.36 -7.09
N ALA A 630 42.80 21.34 -8.41
CA ALA A 630 42.34 22.38 -9.32
C ALA A 630 40.82 22.37 -9.50
N ALA A 631 40.20 21.18 -9.42
CA ALA A 631 38.76 21.01 -9.43
C ALA A 631 38.32 19.80 -8.60
N ARG A 632 37.07 19.80 -8.14
CA ARG A 632 36.42 18.72 -7.41
C ARG A 632 35.02 18.49 -7.96
N ALA A 633 34.60 17.24 -7.96
CA ALA A 633 33.23 16.86 -8.28
C ALA A 633 32.71 15.79 -7.32
N ARG A 634 31.42 15.85 -7.02
CA ARG A 634 30.69 14.75 -6.37
C ARG A 634 29.76 14.15 -7.40
N VAL A 635 29.87 12.85 -7.63
CA VAL A 635 29.19 12.16 -8.73
C VAL A 635 28.51 10.91 -8.21
N ALA A 636 27.27 10.70 -8.64
CA ALA A 636 26.46 9.51 -8.36
C ALA A 636 26.36 8.63 -9.61
N TYR A 637 26.47 7.32 -9.41
CA TYR A 637 26.33 6.30 -10.46
C TYR A 637 25.19 5.36 -10.15
N VAL A 638 24.44 4.95 -11.18
CA VAL A 638 23.26 4.10 -11.06
C VAL A 638 23.40 2.91 -12.01
N ASP A 639 23.44 1.70 -11.45
CA ASP A 639 23.61 0.42 -12.16
C ASP A 639 22.27 -0.31 -12.36
N GLY A 640 21.86 -0.64 -13.59
CA GLY A 640 20.60 -1.37 -13.84
C GLY A 640 20.48 -2.77 -13.19
N ASP A 641 21.61 -3.43 -12.92
CA ASP A 641 21.73 -4.60 -12.04
C ASP A 641 22.91 -4.38 -11.08
N PRO A 642 22.68 -4.19 -9.77
CA PRO A 642 23.75 -3.92 -8.82
C PRO A 642 24.60 -5.16 -8.47
N ALA A 643 24.14 -6.37 -8.79
CA ALA A 643 24.94 -7.59 -8.62
C ALA A 643 25.89 -7.82 -9.81
N HIS A 644 25.54 -7.30 -10.99
CA HIS A 644 26.32 -7.45 -12.22
C HIS A 644 26.37 -6.12 -13.00
N PRO A 645 27.12 -5.12 -12.50
CA PRO A 645 27.25 -3.86 -13.20
C PRO A 645 27.82 -4.07 -14.62
N VAL A 646 27.07 -3.63 -15.63
CA VAL A 646 27.50 -3.70 -17.04
C VAL A 646 28.26 -2.43 -17.39
N ALA A 647 29.54 -2.57 -17.74
CA ALA A 647 30.38 -1.47 -18.18
C ALA A 647 29.69 -0.67 -19.31
N GLY A 648 29.61 0.66 -19.14
CA GLY A 648 29.01 1.58 -20.12
C GLY A 648 27.50 1.73 -20.04
N ALA A 649 26.80 0.86 -19.30
CA ALA A 649 25.34 0.93 -19.12
C ALA A 649 24.91 1.78 -17.91
N ARG A 650 25.88 2.31 -17.14
CA ARG A 650 25.64 3.16 -15.96
C ARG A 650 25.05 4.51 -16.33
N GLN A 651 24.03 4.94 -15.58
CA GLN A 651 23.62 6.34 -15.56
C GLN A 651 24.51 7.11 -14.59
N VAL A 652 24.79 8.37 -14.92
CA VAL A 652 25.71 9.24 -14.18
C VAL A 652 25.00 10.55 -13.88
N SER A 653 25.02 10.96 -12.61
CA SER A 653 24.51 12.26 -12.17
C SER A 653 25.62 13.03 -11.45
N VAL A 654 25.91 14.25 -11.91
CA VAL A 654 26.88 15.15 -11.26
C VAL A 654 26.13 15.95 -10.20
N LEU A 655 26.38 15.65 -8.93
CA LEU A 655 25.68 16.26 -7.79
C LEU A 655 26.28 17.62 -7.42
N SER A 656 27.59 17.77 -7.58
CA SER A 656 28.26 19.06 -7.43
C SER A 656 29.55 19.11 -8.24
N TRP A 657 29.92 20.31 -8.66
CA TRP A 657 31.14 20.59 -9.40
C TRP A 657 31.71 21.92 -8.93
N SER A 658 32.97 21.94 -8.52
CA SER A 658 33.68 23.16 -8.16
C SER A 658 35.08 23.17 -8.77
N GLY A 659 35.43 24.27 -9.42
CA GLY A 659 36.77 24.50 -9.97
C GLY A 659 37.32 25.81 -9.45
N ASN A 660 38.64 25.87 -9.26
CA ASN A 660 39.32 27.14 -9.06
C ASN A 660 39.36 27.85 -10.42
N ARG A 661 38.43 28.79 -10.63
CA ARG A 661 38.42 29.68 -11.80
C ARG A 661 39.10 31.00 -11.48
#